data_AF-A0A9E4QEB2-F1
#
_entry.id   AF-A0A9E4QEB2-F1
#
_cell.length_a   1.000
_cell.length_b   1.000
_cell.length_c   1.000
_cell.angle_alpha   90.00
_cell.angle_beta   90.00
_cell.angle_gamma   90.00
#
_symmetry.space_group_name_H-M   'P 1'
#
loop_
_entity.id
_entity.type
_entity.pdbx_description
1 polymer ?
#
loop_
_entity_poly.entity_id
_entity_poly.type
_entity_poly.pdbx_seq_one_letter_code
_entity_poly.pdbx_strand_id
1 'polypeptide(L)'
;MIIGQTLNGAIRTTYLRVTLPFSTAMRMLYRGARGVIAAAGRLGAQISAWVLFGILAPVRGIRWVFRLAGSAIAWLLRSVVFLATSVGRSIWNGIVAGIRAVNRIFLSTVHMIGSAIASVFRFAVTVSSTVLRSIRDGILSALRAIRRSIVWTWSVIVAVAIMPFRLAAMSYVAMRRSTGRVSRGLAAFIGARYRAFVFGLATTSMTLSLEDSDARLLVLKGNRVIAWRSGQIAEPPEVEAGTGDEAPAFNPLGSLLEGLPARSKRVVAALPLHVPLLRHIPLPDVKGRYLREIVSAEVLNSVPFSQDEIDIQWRVEQGDNLREASVIAIPRDRMNGQIKILRNSQLAPSAIYSKATSLAVAVGRADVFILHMTRAQTAVILVRGGVIRIVHRIELPADINDQAEAISMGVGQVAGYHRSQRPDDDVSNLPVVVTGELDQVGELVGLLATTLGRPIHPFEPDLECPEGFSSAEFASNIGLYLASRSKKSAKMISAQNVLPERHRPKSLPVAPVAVFAGLLLLGFLAFNFSGWVSNVSAEQGLLNARLDIREDQAREFRLALARQNIVGQRIADADSEAVDLKADLVSFGQEMETLLFRLSDITGHAQSSNVELTRLVPIPEGFSVSGNADSYSDVLGYTASLRSSPNFEDATVLQVADSTAERLAFTVIVIIPESESDEGEGSDTPSP
;
A
#
# COMPACT_ATOMS: atom_id res chain seq x y z
N MET A 1 -39.29 46.68 -18.72
CA MET A 1 -37.96 47.04 -19.26
C MET A 1 -36.96 47.49 -18.18
N ILE A 2 -37.40 48.13 -17.08
CA ILE A 2 -36.51 48.62 -16.00
C ILE A 2 -35.97 47.50 -15.07
N ILE A 3 -36.70 46.39 -14.90
CA ILE A 3 -36.26 45.25 -14.06
C ILE A 3 -35.17 44.38 -14.74
N GLY A 4 -35.07 44.44 -16.08
CA GLY A 4 -34.07 43.67 -16.82
C GLY A 4 -32.64 44.23 -16.74
N GLN A 5 -32.50 45.55 -16.52
CA GLN A 5 -31.18 46.18 -16.45
C GLN A 5 -30.53 46.07 -15.06
N THR A 6 -31.33 46.04 -13.99
CA THR A 6 -30.80 45.87 -12.63
C THR A 6 -30.33 44.44 -12.36
N LEU A 7 -30.99 43.43 -12.91
CA LEU A 7 -30.58 42.03 -12.76
C LEU A 7 -29.26 41.72 -13.51
N ASN A 8 -29.07 42.30 -14.69
CA ASN A 8 -27.85 42.11 -15.49
C ASN A 8 -26.63 42.79 -14.84
N GLY A 9 -26.82 43.91 -14.15
CA GLY A 9 -25.76 44.58 -13.38
C GLY A 9 -25.27 43.75 -12.19
N ALA A 10 -26.20 43.14 -11.45
CA ALA A 10 -25.89 42.30 -10.29
C ALA A 10 -25.17 41.00 -10.69
N ILE A 11 -25.65 40.31 -11.74
CA ILE A 11 -25.02 39.07 -12.21
C ILE A 11 -23.59 39.34 -12.69
N ARG A 12 -23.36 40.46 -13.40
CA ARG A 12 -22.02 40.81 -13.92
C ARG A 12 -21.04 41.18 -12.81
N THR A 13 -21.49 41.85 -11.74
CA THR A 13 -20.64 42.19 -10.59
C THR A 13 -20.31 40.98 -9.72
N THR A 14 -21.24 40.04 -9.54
CA THR A 14 -20.96 38.78 -8.82
C THR A 14 -20.03 37.87 -9.62
N TYR A 15 -20.19 37.79 -10.95
CA TYR A 15 -19.33 36.97 -11.80
C TYR A 15 -17.89 37.49 -11.82
N LEU A 16 -17.69 38.83 -11.85
CA LEU A 16 -16.36 39.44 -11.82
C LEU A 16 -15.66 39.29 -10.45
N ARG A 17 -16.40 39.37 -9.33
CA ARG A 17 -15.81 39.17 -7.99
C ARG A 17 -15.36 37.73 -7.71
N VAL A 18 -15.96 36.73 -8.36
CA VAL A 18 -15.60 35.31 -8.14
C VAL A 18 -14.54 34.82 -9.14
N THR A 19 -14.55 35.30 -10.38
CA THR A 19 -13.63 34.80 -11.43
C THR A 19 -12.22 35.39 -11.35
N LEU A 20 -12.08 36.65 -10.91
CA LEU A 20 -10.78 37.29 -10.75
C LEU A 20 -9.85 36.58 -9.74
N PRO A 21 -10.27 36.27 -8.49
CA PRO A 21 -9.40 35.58 -7.53
C PRO A 21 -9.10 34.13 -7.95
N PHE A 22 -10.02 33.47 -8.66
CA PHE A 22 -9.82 32.10 -9.17
C PHE A 22 -8.72 32.02 -10.24
N SER A 23 -8.66 33.01 -11.16
CA SER A 23 -7.61 33.04 -12.19
C SER A 23 -6.21 33.30 -11.61
N THR A 24 -6.14 34.05 -10.51
CA THR A 24 -4.90 34.38 -9.82
C THR A 24 -4.41 33.20 -8.98
N ALA A 25 -5.33 32.51 -8.31
CA ALA A 25 -5.06 31.25 -7.61
C ALA A 25 -4.57 30.16 -8.56
N MET A 26 -5.21 30.00 -9.72
CA MET A 26 -4.76 29.04 -10.75
C MET A 26 -3.38 29.37 -11.33
N ARG A 27 -3.06 30.65 -11.51
CA ARG A 27 -1.72 31.08 -11.96
C ARG A 27 -0.65 30.83 -10.90
N MET A 28 -0.95 31.01 -9.61
CA MET A 28 -0.03 30.66 -8.52
C MET A 28 0.18 29.14 -8.42
N LEU A 29 -0.89 28.36 -8.55
CA LEU A 29 -0.84 26.89 -8.50
C LEU A 29 -0.08 26.31 -9.69
N TYR A 30 -0.25 26.88 -10.88
CA TYR A 30 0.51 26.51 -12.07
C TYR A 30 2.00 26.87 -11.98
N ARG A 31 2.35 28.04 -11.40
CA ARG A 31 3.76 28.40 -11.15
C ARG A 31 4.41 27.48 -10.10
N GLY A 32 3.68 27.12 -9.05
CA GLY A 32 4.13 26.14 -8.05
C GLY A 32 4.38 24.77 -8.68
N ALA A 33 3.43 24.27 -9.48
CA ALA A 33 3.56 22.99 -10.17
C ALA A 33 4.76 22.97 -11.14
N ARG A 34 5.00 24.06 -11.87
CA ARG A 34 6.14 24.18 -12.80
C ARG A 34 7.49 24.19 -12.06
N GLY A 35 7.55 24.82 -10.89
CA GLY A 35 8.72 24.79 -10.00
C GLY A 35 9.00 23.39 -9.46
N VAL A 36 7.96 22.66 -9.07
CA VAL A 36 8.07 21.26 -8.58
C VAL A 36 8.51 20.32 -9.71
N ILE A 37 8.00 20.47 -10.93
CA ILE A 37 8.40 19.66 -12.09
C ILE A 37 9.86 19.94 -12.48
N ALA A 38 10.32 21.20 -12.44
CA ALA A 38 11.70 21.56 -12.71
C ALA A 38 12.68 21.08 -11.62
N ALA A 39 12.25 21.06 -10.35
CA ALA A 39 13.02 20.48 -9.23
C ALA A 39 13.08 18.94 -9.33
N ALA A 40 11.97 18.29 -9.68
CA ALA A 40 11.89 16.86 -9.91
C ALA A 40 12.75 16.42 -11.12
N GLY A 41 12.85 17.24 -12.17
CA GLY A 41 13.74 16.98 -13.30
C GLY A 41 15.23 17.01 -12.93
N ARG A 42 15.64 17.97 -12.09
CA ARG A 42 17.02 18.08 -11.58
C ARG A 42 17.38 16.93 -10.63
N LEU A 43 16.46 16.55 -9.76
CA LEU A 43 16.61 15.38 -8.88
C LEU A 43 16.60 14.07 -9.68
N GLY A 44 15.78 13.95 -10.72
CA GLY A 44 15.75 12.79 -11.61
C GLY A 44 17.07 12.56 -12.35
N ALA A 45 17.72 13.63 -12.79
CA ALA A 45 19.06 13.57 -13.39
C ALA A 45 20.14 13.17 -12.37
N GLN A 46 20.04 13.64 -11.12
CA GLN A 46 20.97 13.29 -10.04
C GLN A 46 20.80 11.83 -9.60
N ILE A 47 19.55 11.35 -9.50
CA ILE A 47 19.23 9.96 -9.13
C ILE A 47 19.66 8.98 -10.23
N SER A 48 19.47 9.31 -11.50
CA SER A 48 19.95 8.46 -12.60
C SER A 48 21.48 8.35 -12.63
N ALA A 49 22.21 9.40 -12.27
CA ALA A 49 23.66 9.32 -12.08
C ALA A 49 24.07 8.41 -10.90
N TRP A 50 23.33 8.45 -9.79
CA TRP A 50 23.58 7.59 -8.62
C TRP A 50 23.24 6.12 -8.88
N VAL A 51 22.15 5.84 -9.61
CA VAL A 51 21.78 4.48 -10.01
C VAL A 51 22.81 3.89 -10.98
N LEU A 52 23.31 4.69 -11.93
CA LEU A 52 24.37 4.26 -12.84
C LEU A 52 25.66 3.93 -12.07
N PHE A 53 26.01 4.73 -11.05
CA PHE A 53 27.18 4.50 -10.19
C PHE A 53 27.00 3.26 -9.29
N GLY A 54 25.81 3.05 -8.73
CA GLY A 54 25.46 1.89 -7.89
C GLY A 54 25.42 0.57 -8.65
N ILE A 55 25.14 0.59 -9.95
CA ILE A 55 25.20 -0.62 -10.82
C ILE A 55 26.63 -0.91 -11.29
N LEU A 56 27.45 0.13 -11.52
CA LEU A 56 28.83 -0.04 -12.01
C LEU A 56 29.83 -0.47 -10.91
N ALA A 57 29.60 -0.10 -9.65
CA ALA A 57 30.50 -0.43 -8.54
C ALA A 57 30.56 -1.96 -8.21
N PRO A 58 29.44 -2.70 -8.15
CA PRO A 58 29.45 -4.16 -7.93
C PRO A 58 30.13 -4.92 -9.07
N VAL A 59 29.95 -4.46 -10.31
CA VAL A 59 30.55 -5.09 -11.51
C VAL A 59 32.08 -4.99 -11.47
N ARG A 60 32.63 -3.88 -10.95
CA ARG A 60 34.08 -3.73 -10.74
C ARG A 60 34.59 -4.62 -9.61
N GLY A 61 33.83 -4.78 -8.51
CA GLY A 61 34.17 -5.68 -7.40
C GLY A 61 34.20 -7.15 -7.82
N ILE A 62 33.19 -7.60 -8.56
CA ILE A 62 33.12 -8.98 -9.09
C ILE A 62 34.29 -9.27 -10.02
N ARG A 63 34.64 -8.33 -10.92
CA ARG A 63 35.78 -8.47 -11.83
C ARG A 63 37.12 -8.55 -11.10
N TRP A 64 37.24 -7.90 -9.94
CA TRP A 64 38.43 -7.98 -9.09
C TRP A 64 38.57 -9.34 -8.39
N VAL A 65 37.45 -9.89 -7.89
CA VAL A 65 37.41 -11.23 -7.27
C VAL A 65 37.76 -12.32 -8.29
N PHE A 66 37.25 -12.24 -9.52
CA PHE A 66 37.61 -13.20 -10.58
C PHE A 66 39.08 -13.10 -11.01
N ARG A 67 39.68 -11.91 -10.97
CA ARG A 67 41.13 -11.75 -11.23
C ARG A 67 41.99 -12.38 -10.13
N LEU A 68 41.58 -12.26 -8.87
CA LEU A 68 42.27 -12.87 -7.73
C LEU A 68 42.13 -14.41 -7.71
N ALA A 69 40.95 -14.93 -8.05
CA ALA A 69 40.75 -16.36 -8.19
C ALA A 69 41.57 -16.94 -9.37
N GLY A 70 41.61 -16.23 -10.49
CA GLY A 70 42.40 -16.62 -11.66
C GLY A 70 43.92 -16.65 -11.40
N SER A 71 44.45 -15.68 -10.64
CA SER A 71 45.87 -15.65 -10.30
C SER A 71 46.27 -16.76 -9.32
N ALA A 72 45.41 -17.10 -8.36
CA ALA A 72 45.65 -18.22 -7.44
C ALA A 72 45.66 -19.58 -8.15
N ILE A 73 44.75 -19.79 -9.10
CA ILE A 73 44.69 -21.03 -9.90
C ILE A 73 45.90 -21.14 -10.83
N ALA A 74 46.31 -20.04 -11.46
CA ALA A 74 47.49 -20.01 -12.31
C ALA A 74 48.78 -20.28 -11.52
N TRP A 75 48.88 -19.77 -10.29
CA TRP A 75 50.01 -20.04 -9.40
C TRP A 75 50.07 -21.52 -8.99
N LEU A 76 48.93 -22.14 -8.64
CA LEU A 76 48.84 -23.57 -8.31
C LEU A 76 49.23 -24.46 -9.49
N LEU A 77 48.74 -24.17 -10.70
CA LEU A 77 49.09 -24.92 -11.90
C LEU A 77 50.58 -24.80 -12.23
N ARG A 78 51.17 -23.61 -12.04
CA ARG A 78 52.61 -23.40 -12.27
C ARG A 78 53.48 -24.16 -11.27
N SER A 79 53.05 -24.23 -10.01
CA SER A 79 53.73 -25.03 -8.98
C SER A 79 53.64 -26.54 -9.23
N VAL A 80 52.50 -27.03 -9.72
CA VAL A 80 52.32 -28.45 -10.09
C VAL A 80 53.16 -28.82 -11.32
N VAL A 81 53.23 -27.94 -12.33
CA VAL A 81 54.05 -28.16 -13.53
C VAL A 81 55.54 -28.09 -13.22
N PHE A 82 55.96 -27.21 -12.30
CA PHE A 82 57.35 -27.14 -11.82
C PHE A 82 57.76 -28.40 -11.03
N LEU A 83 56.84 -28.94 -10.23
CA LEU A 83 57.05 -30.19 -9.50
C LEU A 83 57.14 -31.40 -10.45
N ALA A 84 56.34 -31.39 -11.53
CA ALA A 84 56.35 -32.45 -12.55
C ALA A 84 57.59 -32.41 -13.47
N THR A 85 58.21 -31.24 -13.66
CA THR A 85 59.43 -31.08 -14.46
C THR A 85 60.73 -31.21 -13.64
N SER A 86 60.67 -30.97 -12.32
CA SER A 86 61.82 -31.11 -11.41
C SER A 86 62.21 -32.56 -11.09
N VAL A 87 61.39 -33.55 -11.41
CA VAL A 87 61.64 -34.97 -11.06
C VAL A 87 61.78 -35.80 -12.33
N GLY A 88 62.87 -35.54 -13.05
CA GLY A 88 63.15 -36.14 -14.36
C GLY A 88 64.60 -36.58 -14.55
N ARG A 89 65.19 -37.26 -13.56
CA ARG A 89 66.30 -38.25 -13.67
C ARG A 89 66.97 -38.45 -12.30
N SER A 90 66.33 -39.20 -11.41
CA SER A 90 67.00 -40.18 -10.54
C SER A 90 65.96 -40.77 -9.57
N ILE A 91 66.01 -42.08 -9.38
CA ILE A 91 65.39 -42.84 -8.27
C ILE A 91 63.95 -43.34 -8.51
N TRP A 92 63.87 -44.41 -9.32
CA TRP A 92 62.70 -45.30 -9.43
C TRP A 92 62.46 -46.15 -8.16
N ASN A 93 63.46 -46.29 -7.27
CA ASN A 93 63.32 -47.12 -6.05
C ASN A 93 62.77 -46.36 -4.82
N GLY A 94 62.52 -45.05 -4.92
CA GLY A 94 61.86 -44.25 -3.87
C GLY A 94 60.34 -44.16 -4.03
N ILE A 95 59.80 -44.68 -5.14
CA ILE A 95 58.44 -44.38 -5.61
C ILE A 95 57.37 -45.06 -4.75
N VAL A 96 57.60 -46.25 -4.20
CA VAL A 96 56.59 -46.94 -3.37
C VAL A 96 56.51 -46.38 -1.94
N ALA A 97 57.60 -45.82 -1.41
CA ALA A 97 57.59 -45.13 -0.11
C ALA A 97 57.14 -43.67 -0.23
N GLY A 98 57.54 -42.98 -1.31
CA GLY A 98 57.16 -41.60 -1.60
C GLY A 98 55.68 -41.44 -1.93
N ILE A 99 55.07 -42.38 -2.67
CA ILE A 99 53.63 -42.32 -2.98
C ILE A 99 52.79 -42.41 -1.70
N ARG A 100 53.19 -43.18 -0.67
CA ARG A 100 52.45 -43.23 0.59
C ARG A 100 52.61 -41.95 1.43
N ALA A 101 53.79 -41.34 1.43
CA ALA A 101 54.03 -40.08 2.14
C ALA A 101 53.34 -38.89 1.46
N VAL A 102 53.42 -38.80 0.13
CA VAL A 102 52.76 -37.75 -0.66
C VAL A 102 51.24 -37.94 -0.64
N ASN A 103 50.72 -39.16 -0.73
CA ASN A 103 49.28 -39.38 -0.60
C ASN A 103 48.79 -39.03 0.81
N ARG A 104 49.58 -39.27 1.87
CA ARG A 104 49.21 -38.89 3.25
C ARG A 104 49.26 -37.37 3.46
N ILE A 105 50.24 -36.67 2.90
CA ILE A 105 50.31 -35.19 2.95
C ILE A 105 49.22 -34.57 2.08
N PHE A 106 48.95 -35.14 0.90
CA PHE A 106 47.90 -34.68 0.00
C PHE A 106 46.51 -34.91 0.60
N LEU A 107 46.21 -36.11 1.14
CA LEU A 107 44.97 -36.39 1.88
C LEU A 107 44.85 -35.51 3.12
N SER A 108 45.94 -35.28 3.87
CA SER A 108 45.94 -34.36 5.02
C SER A 108 45.66 -32.92 4.60
N THR A 109 46.22 -32.46 3.48
CA THR A 109 46.03 -31.09 2.97
C THR A 109 44.64 -30.91 2.38
N VAL A 110 44.14 -31.91 1.64
CA VAL A 110 42.77 -31.95 1.13
C VAL A 110 41.76 -32.04 2.26
N HIS A 111 42.07 -32.78 3.35
CA HIS A 111 41.22 -32.82 4.54
C HIS A 111 41.29 -31.51 5.33
N MET A 112 42.46 -30.86 5.44
CA MET A 112 42.57 -29.55 6.07
C MET A 112 41.83 -28.48 5.27
N ILE A 113 42.00 -28.43 3.95
CA ILE A 113 41.29 -27.52 3.05
C ILE A 113 39.79 -27.83 3.06
N GLY A 114 39.40 -29.12 3.04
CA GLY A 114 38.01 -29.55 3.16
C GLY A 114 37.39 -29.15 4.50
N SER A 115 38.14 -29.26 5.60
CA SER A 115 37.70 -28.83 6.94
C SER A 115 37.62 -27.32 7.07
N ALA A 116 38.53 -26.57 6.44
CA ALA A 116 38.53 -25.12 6.39
C ALA A 116 37.38 -24.59 5.52
N ILE A 117 37.15 -25.18 4.34
CA ILE A 117 36.01 -24.87 3.48
C ILE A 117 34.69 -25.25 4.17
N ALA A 118 34.62 -26.41 4.85
CA ALA A 118 33.44 -26.80 5.61
C ALA A 118 33.23 -25.93 6.86
N SER A 119 34.28 -25.38 7.45
CA SER A 119 34.23 -24.40 8.54
C SER A 119 33.72 -23.06 8.03
N VAL A 120 34.22 -22.58 6.88
CA VAL A 120 33.76 -21.36 6.22
C VAL A 120 32.33 -21.51 5.72
N PHE A 121 31.93 -22.67 5.19
CA PHE A 121 30.55 -22.95 4.81
C PHE A 121 29.63 -23.06 6.03
N ARG A 122 30.05 -23.72 7.11
CA ARG A 122 29.27 -23.75 8.36
C ARG A 122 29.15 -22.36 8.97
N PHE A 123 30.21 -21.56 8.95
CA PHE A 123 30.17 -20.16 9.37
C PHE A 123 29.27 -19.33 8.46
N ALA A 124 29.36 -19.48 7.14
CA ALA A 124 28.53 -18.78 6.16
C ALA A 124 27.05 -19.21 6.25
N VAL A 125 26.76 -20.48 6.53
CA VAL A 125 25.39 -21.00 6.77
C VAL A 125 24.88 -20.52 8.12
N THR A 126 25.71 -20.48 9.15
CA THR A 126 25.32 -19.98 10.48
C THR A 126 25.05 -18.48 10.41
N VAL A 127 25.97 -17.69 9.85
CA VAL A 127 25.80 -16.25 9.60
C VAL A 127 24.63 -15.99 8.65
N SER A 128 24.48 -16.74 7.57
CA SER A 128 23.31 -16.61 6.68
C SER A 128 22.02 -16.98 7.39
N SER A 129 22.01 -17.96 8.28
CA SER A 129 20.81 -18.32 9.05
C SER A 129 20.46 -17.28 10.11
N THR A 130 21.46 -16.65 10.73
CA THR A 130 21.28 -15.56 11.71
C THR A 130 20.87 -14.26 11.00
N VAL A 131 21.46 -13.97 9.85
CA VAL A 131 21.10 -12.83 8.99
C VAL A 131 19.72 -13.06 8.36
N LEU A 132 19.39 -14.26 7.88
CA LEU A 132 18.06 -14.60 7.36
C LEU A 132 17.01 -14.61 8.45
N ARG A 133 17.32 -15.02 9.69
CA ARG A 133 16.41 -14.88 10.84
C ARG A 133 16.23 -13.42 11.23
N SER A 134 17.31 -12.62 11.28
CA SER A 134 17.23 -11.18 11.56
C SER A 134 16.46 -10.43 10.47
N ILE A 135 16.68 -10.77 9.19
CA ILE A 135 15.93 -10.25 8.05
C ILE A 135 14.49 -10.72 8.09
N ARG A 136 14.21 -12.00 8.38
CA ARG A 136 12.84 -12.52 8.51
C ARG A 136 12.10 -11.85 9.65
N ASP A 137 12.75 -11.68 10.80
CA ASP A 137 12.13 -11.09 11.99
C ASP A 137 11.99 -9.57 11.82
N GLY A 138 12.90 -8.93 11.09
CA GLY A 138 12.81 -7.54 10.60
C GLY A 138 11.72 -7.35 9.54
N ILE A 139 11.56 -8.29 8.62
CA ILE A 139 10.46 -8.28 7.63
C ILE A 139 9.14 -8.55 8.32
N LEU A 140 9.07 -9.44 9.31
CA LEU A 140 7.84 -9.72 10.07
C LEU A 140 7.49 -8.57 11.02
N SER A 141 8.47 -7.85 11.57
CA SER A 141 8.23 -6.64 12.36
C SER A 141 7.80 -5.48 11.46
N ALA A 142 8.45 -5.31 10.32
CA ALA A 142 8.07 -4.34 9.28
C ALA A 142 6.68 -4.65 8.71
N LEU A 143 6.33 -5.91 8.42
CA LEU A 143 5.00 -6.31 7.97
C LEU A 143 3.94 -6.09 9.06
N ARG A 144 4.27 -6.31 10.33
CA ARG A 144 3.37 -5.97 11.46
C ARG A 144 3.20 -4.46 11.64
N ALA A 145 4.24 -3.67 11.40
CA ALA A 145 4.20 -2.21 11.42
C ALA A 145 3.46 -1.65 10.21
N ILE A 146 3.69 -2.19 9.01
CA ILE A 146 2.97 -1.87 7.78
C ILE A 146 1.50 -2.30 7.90
N ARG A 147 1.19 -3.46 8.47
CA ARG A 147 -0.20 -3.87 8.73
C ARG A 147 -0.89 -2.91 9.71
N ARG A 148 -0.21 -2.48 10.77
CA ARG A 148 -0.73 -1.47 11.71
C ARG A 148 -0.89 -0.09 11.04
N SER A 149 0.08 0.31 10.23
CA SER A 149 0.05 1.54 9.44
C SER A 149 -1.10 1.50 8.43
N ILE A 150 -1.21 0.46 7.60
CA ILE A 150 -2.32 0.26 6.66
C ILE A 150 -3.66 0.28 7.39
N VAL A 151 -3.80 -0.40 8.53
CA VAL A 151 -5.05 -0.36 9.33
C VAL A 151 -5.33 1.04 9.85
N TRP A 152 -4.31 1.78 10.29
CA TRP A 152 -4.44 3.15 10.78
C TRP A 152 -4.75 4.14 9.64
N THR A 153 -4.02 4.09 8.53
CA THR A 153 -4.24 4.91 7.33
C THR A 153 -5.59 4.60 6.70
N TRP A 154 -6.02 3.33 6.65
CA TRP A 154 -7.38 2.98 6.26
C TRP A 154 -8.40 3.52 7.26
N SER A 155 -8.14 3.45 8.57
CA SER A 155 -9.05 4.03 9.57
C SER A 155 -9.14 5.55 9.45
N VAL A 156 -8.06 6.25 9.12
CA VAL A 156 -8.02 7.70 8.89
C VAL A 156 -8.69 8.06 7.57
N ILE A 157 -8.42 7.34 6.48
CA ILE A 157 -9.08 7.55 5.18
C ILE A 157 -10.59 7.27 5.31
N VAL A 158 -10.97 6.20 6.00
CA VAL A 158 -12.36 5.87 6.31
C VAL A 158 -12.96 6.94 7.22
N ALA A 159 -12.25 7.44 8.24
CA ALA A 159 -12.74 8.51 9.09
C ALA A 159 -12.94 9.82 8.32
N VAL A 160 -12.00 10.23 7.48
CA VAL A 160 -12.05 11.46 6.67
C VAL A 160 -13.10 11.36 5.55
N ALA A 161 -13.22 10.20 4.89
CA ALA A 161 -14.24 9.98 3.86
C ALA A 161 -15.65 9.82 4.44
N ILE A 162 -15.77 9.29 5.68
CA ILE A 162 -17.04 9.17 6.39
C ILE A 162 -17.39 10.45 7.16
N MET A 163 -16.45 11.33 7.51
CA MET A 163 -16.73 12.57 8.25
C MET A 163 -17.79 13.48 7.60
N PRO A 164 -17.77 13.75 6.28
CA PRO A 164 -18.85 14.51 5.64
C PRO A 164 -20.18 13.74 5.62
N PHE A 165 -20.13 12.40 5.56
CA PHE A 165 -21.30 11.54 5.71
C PHE A 165 -21.81 11.46 7.15
N ARG A 166 -20.96 11.60 8.17
CA ARG A 166 -21.33 11.65 9.59
C ARG A 166 -21.91 13.01 9.96
N LEU A 167 -21.44 14.10 9.36
CA LEU A 167 -22.07 15.42 9.49
C LEU A 167 -23.44 15.48 8.76
N ALA A 168 -23.52 14.88 7.56
CA ALA A 168 -24.79 14.73 6.84
C ALA A 168 -25.74 13.73 7.54
N ALA A 169 -25.22 12.64 8.11
CA ALA A 169 -26.01 11.65 8.85
C ALA A 169 -26.38 12.14 10.24
N MET A 170 -25.59 12.98 10.94
CA MET A 170 -26.02 13.62 12.18
C MET A 170 -27.12 14.65 11.93
N SER A 171 -27.08 15.35 10.78
CA SER A 171 -28.19 16.19 10.31
C SER A 171 -29.44 15.37 9.93
N TYR A 172 -29.27 14.11 9.52
CA TYR A 172 -30.36 13.20 9.14
C TYR A 172 -30.88 12.33 10.32
N VAL A 173 -30.04 12.04 11.32
CA VAL A 173 -30.35 11.26 12.53
C VAL A 173 -31.12 12.09 13.55
N ALA A 174 -30.99 13.43 13.50
CA ALA A 174 -31.95 14.33 14.15
C ALA A 174 -33.38 14.19 13.60
N MET A 175 -33.59 13.54 12.44
CA MET A 175 -34.88 13.43 11.77
C MET A 175 -35.45 12.01 11.69
N ARG A 176 -34.78 10.96 12.19
CA ARG A 176 -35.28 9.59 11.96
C ARG A 176 -34.88 8.55 13.02
N ARG A 177 -35.55 8.59 14.18
CA ARG A 177 -35.76 7.39 15.01
C ARG A 177 -36.86 6.53 14.39
N SER A 178 -36.53 5.60 13.48
CA SER A 178 -37.21 4.29 13.43
C SER A 178 -36.54 3.29 12.50
N THR A 179 -36.43 2.07 13.01
CA THR A 179 -36.23 0.76 12.35
C THR A 179 -34.87 0.40 11.75
N GLY A 180 -34.30 -0.69 12.29
CA GLY A 180 -33.05 -1.30 11.88
C GLY A 180 -33.22 -2.39 10.82
N ARG A 181 -32.41 -2.29 9.77
CA ARG A 181 -31.88 -3.35 8.86
C ARG A 181 -31.16 -2.63 7.70
N VAL A 182 -29.90 -2.22 7.87
CA VAL A 182 -29.19 -1.44 6.81
C VAL A 182 -27.77 -1.93 6.48
N SER A 183 -27.19 -2.89 7.20
CA SER A 183 -25.75 -3.20 6.99
C SER A 183 -25.41 -3.93 5.67
N ARG A 184 -26.35 -4.62 5.00
CA ARG A 184 -26.09 -5.25 3.69
C ARG A 184 -26.35 -4.34 2.48
N GLY A 185 -27.21 -3.32 2.62
CA GLY A 185 -27.49 -2.37 1.54
C GLY A 185 -26.35 -1.38 1.30
N LEU A 186 -25.61 -1.01 2.34
CA LEU A 186 -24.60 0.03 2.26
C LEU A 186 -23.36 -0.37 1.45
N ALA A 187 -22.90 -1.62 1.56
CA ALA A 187 -21.75 -2.12 0.78
C ALA A 187 -22.07 -2.25 -0.72
N ALA A 188 -23.30 -2.70 -1.05
CA ALA A 188 -23.78 -2.74 -2.42
C ALA A 188 -23.99 -1.34 -3.01
N PHE A 189 -24.50 -0.40 -2.21
CA PHE A 189 -24.73 0.99 -2.61
C PHE A 189 -23.42 1.76 -2.83
N ILE A 190 -22.44 1.60 -1.93
CA ILE A 190 -21.11 2.21 -2.07
C ILE A 190 -20.36 1.59 -3.26
N GLY A 191 -20.43 0.26 -3.44
CA GLY A 191 -19.82 -0.41 -4.59
C GLY A 191 -20.42 0.03 -5.94
N ALA A 192 -21.74 0.23 -6.01
CA ALA A 192 -22.43 0.70 -7.21
C ALA A 192 -22.10 2.16 -7.53
N ARG A 193 -22.12 3.06 -6.53
CA ARG A 193 -21.79 4.48 -6.74
C ARG A 193 -20.31 4.71 -7.03
N TYR A 194 -19.39 3.96 -6.42
CA TYR A 194 -17.97 4.09 -6.71
C TYR A 194 -17.63 3.58 -8.13
N ARG A 195 -18.29 2.50 -8.59
CA ARG A 195 -18.19 2.09 -10.01
C ARG A 195 -18.78 3.13 -10.96
N ALA A 196 -19.92 3.74 -10.62
CA ALA A 196 -20.50 4.81 -11.43
C ALA A 196 -19.65 6.10 -11.43
N PHE A 197 -18.94 6.41 -10.36
CA PHE A 197 -18.10 7.62 -10.29
C PHE A 197 -16.74 7.43 -10.96
N VAL A 198 -16.09 6.28 -10.77
CA VAL A 198 -14.76 6.00 -11.34
C VAL A 198 -14.84 5.47 -12.78
N PHE A 199 -15.92 4.76 -13.16
CA PHE A 199 -16.09 4.20 -14.50
C PHE A 199 -17.31 4.76 -15.28
N GLY A 200 -18.11 5.64 -14.69
CA GLY A 200 -19.32 6.19 -15.34
C GLY A 200 -19.10 7.49 -16.12
N LEU A 201 -17.88 7.73 -16.61
CA LEU A 201 -17.76 8.58 -17.78
C LEU A 201 -18.35 7.80 -18.95
N ALA A 202 -19.64 8.06 -19.24
CA ALA A 202 -20.34 7.49 -20.37
C ALA A 202 -19.48 7.68 -21.62
N THR A 203 -18.91 6.59 -22.11
CA THR A 203 -18.00 6.60 -23.24
C THR A 203 -18.79 6.98 -24.48
N THR A 204 -18.34 8.01 -25.19
CA THR A 204 -18.88 8.33 -26.51
C THR A 204 -18.47 7.24 -27.49
N SER A 205 -19.43 6.62 -28.15
CA SER A 205 -19.23 5.61 -29.18
C SER A 205 -19.63 6.18 -30.53
N MET A 206 -18.78 5.98 -31.54
CA MET A 206 -19.05 6.36 -32.92
C MET A 206 -19.27 5.09 -33.74
N THR A 207 -20.33 5.07 -34.53
CA THR A 207 -20.63 3.99 -35.47
C THR A 207 -20.74 4.53 -36.89
N LEU A 208 -20.35 3.74 -37.88
CA LEU A 208 -20.30 4.12 -39.28
C LEU A 208 -20.80 2.99 -40.17
N SER A 209 -21.85 3.24 -40.96
CA SER A 209 -22.30 2.35 -42.03
C SER A 209 -21.85 2.96 -43.36
N LEU A 210 -21.19 2.16 -44.20
CA LEU A 210 -20.80 2.55 -45.56
C LEU A 210 -21.59 1.69 -46.53
N GLU A 211 -22.25 2.32 -47.50
CA GLU A 211 -23.20 1.69 -48.42
C GLU A 211 -23.03 2.31 -49.79
N ASP A 212 -22.32 1.61 -50.67
CA ASP A 212 -22.00 2.10 -52.01
C ASP A 212 -21.31 3.48 -51.94
N SER A 213 -22.00 4.56 -52.33
CA SER A 213 -21.52 5.93 -52.22
C SER A 213 -22.03 6.67 -50.97
N ASP A 214 -22.92 6.08 -50.16
CA ASP A 214 -23.48 6.71 -48.98
C ASP A 214 -22.77 6.28 -47.70
N ALA A 215 -22.62 7.21 -46.77
CA ALA A 215 -22.07 6.97 -45.46
C ALA A 215 -22.99 7.55 -44.38
N ARG A 216 -23.34 6.71 -43.41
CA ARG A 216 -24.16 7.08 -42.25
C ARG A 216 -23.35 6.97 -40.98
N LEU A 217 -23.24 8.07 -40.26
CA LEU A 217 -22.48 8.18 -39.03
C LEU A 217 -23.42 8.48 -37.87
N LEU A 218 -23.26 7.74 -36.77
CA LEU A 218 -24.04 7.92 -35.55
C LEU A 218 -23.11 7.96 -34.34
N VAL A 219 -23.27 9.00 -33.52
CA VAL A 219 -22.52 9.19 -32.28
C VAL A 219 -23.48 9.05 -31.09
N LEU A 220 -23.15 8.15 -30.17
CA LEU A 220 -23.94 7.86 -28.97
C LEU A 220 -23.12 8.15 -27.72
N LYS A 221 -23.81 8.55 -26.64
CA LYS A 221 -23.23 8.67 -25.29
C LYS A 221 -24.13 7.92 -24.32
N GLY A 222 -23.69 6.73 -23.89
CA GLY A 222 -24.60 5.80 -23.22
C GLY A 222 -25.71 5.35 -24.18
N ASN A 223 -26.97 5.25 -23.74
CA ASN A 223 -28.08 4.81 -24.61
C ASN A 223 -28.73 5.96 -25.39
N ARG A 224 -28.13 7.15 -25.41
CA ARG A 224 -28.67 8.34 -26.06
C ARG A 224 -27.89 8.71 -27.31
N VAL A 225 -28.62 8.96 -28.40
CA VAL A 225 -28.06 9.53 -29.63
C VAL A 225 -27.75 11.02 -29.41
N ILE A 226 -26.50 11.43 -29.70
CA ILE A 226 -26.05 12.82 -29.51
C ILE A 226 -25.79 13.56 -30.82
N ALA A 227 -25.43 12.84 -31.89
CA ALA A 227 -25.23 13.39 -33.22
C ALA A 227 -25.39 12.29 -34.26
N TRP A 228 -25.92 12.64 -35.43
CA TRP A 228 -26.05 11.76 -36.58
C TRP A 228 -25.82 12.57 -37.86
N ARG A 229 -25.28 11.94 -38.89
CA ARG A 229 -25.13 12.52 -40.23
C ARG A 229 -25.22 11.42 -41.28
N SER A 230 -25.86 11.72 -42.39
CA SER A 230 -25.80 10.96 -43.64
C SER A 230 -25.17 11.85 -44.71
N GLY A 231 -24.50 11.25 -45.68
CA GLY A 231 -23.90 11.97 -46.80
C GLY A 231 -23.05 11.06 -47.67
N GLN A 232 -22.63 11.57 -48.82
CA GLN A 232 -21.88 10.80 -49.78
C GLN A 232 -20.39 10.71 -49.39
N ILE A 233 -19.80 9.55 -49.66
CA ILE A 233 -18.37 9.30 -49.59
C ILE A 233 -17.74 10.05 -50.77
N ALA A 234 -16.81 10.95 -50.48
CA ALA A 234 -16.10 11.63 -51.55
C ALA A 234 -15.28 10.63 -52.36
N GLU A 235 -15.42 10.66 -53.67
CA GLU A 235 -14.58 9.88 -54.58
C GLU A 235 -13.18 10.49 -54.63
N PRO A 236 -12.11 9.66 -54.67
CA PRO A 236 -10.77 10.19 -54.84
C PRO A 236 -10.73 11.00 -56.14
N PRO A 237 -10.12 12.20 -56.15
CA PRO A 237 -9.96 12.95 -57.39
C PRO A 237 -9.23 12.06 -58.40
N GLU A 238 -9.70 12.02 -59.64
CA GLU A 238 -9.01 11.34 -60.73
C GLU A 238 -7.64 12.00 -60.91
N VAL A 239 -6.61 11.40 -60.30
CA VAL A 239 -5.23 11.87 -60.49
C VAL A 239 -4.79 11.36 -61.85
N GLU A 240 -4.66 12.28 -62.82
CA GLU A 240 -4.03 11.97 -64.11
C GLU A 240 -2.67 11.32 -63.83
N ALA A 241 -2.46 10.12 -64.38
CA ALA A 241 -1.41 9.17 -64.00
C ALA A 241 0.05 9.60 -64.29
N GLY A 242 0.35 10.90 -64.38
CA GLY A 242 1.61 11.45 -64.89
C GLY A 242 2.51 12.16 -63.89
N THR A 243 2.06 12.50 -62.67
CA THR A 243 2.88 13.28 -61.72
C THR A 243 3.26 12.43 -60.52
N GLY A 244 4.54 12.02 -60.45
CA GLY A 244 5.11 11.17 -59.38
C GLY A 244 5.23 11.84 -58.01
N ASP A 245 4.47 12.89 -57.74
CA ASP A 245 4.40 13.52 -56.43
C ASP A 245 3.41 12.73 -55.55
N GLU A 246 3.82 12.42 -54.31
CA GLU A 246 2.96 11.77 -53.33
C GLU A 246 1.66 12.57 -53.15
N ALA A 247 0.56 12.06 -53.72
CA ALA A 247 -0.72 12.73 -53.65
C ALA A 247 -1.10 13.00 -52.19
N PRO A 248 -1.60 14.20 -51.85
CA PRO A 248 -2.01 14.54 -50.50
C PRO A 248 -3.02 13.51 -49.98
N ALA A 249 -2.92 13.16 -48.69
CA ALA A 249 -3.77 12.16 -48.07
C ALA A 249 -5.26 12.52 -48.21
N PHE A 250 -5.94 11.90 -49.16
CA PHE A 250 -7.35 12.12 -49.45
C PHE A 250 -8.22 11.64 -48.28
N ASN A 251 -9.07 12.52 -47.74
CA ASN A 251 -9.99 12.21 -46.64
C ASN A 251 -11.43 12.03 -47.14
N PRO A 252 -11.87 10.80 -47.46
CA PRO A 252 -13.18 10.55 -48.08
C PRO A 252 -14.37 10.90 -47.18
N LEU A 253 -14.18 10.97 -45.86
CA LEU A 253 -15.23 11.22 -44.87
C LEU A 253 -15.06 12.59 -44.17
N GLY A 254 -14.23 13.49 -44.71
CA GLY A 254 -13.89 14.76 -44.06
C GLY A 254 -15.12 15.62 -43.76
N SER A 255 -15.99 15.78 -44.76
CA SER A 255 -17.25 16.54 -44.64
C SER A 255 -18.20 15.96 -43.60
N LEU A 256 -18.29 14.63 -43.52
CA LEU A 256 -19.13 13.93 -42.53
C LEU A 256 -18.60 14.06 -41.10
N LEU A 257 -17.29 14.18 -40.93
CA LEU A 257 -16.66 14.29 -39.61
C LEU A 257 -16.65 15.71 -39.05
N GLU A 258 -16.86 16.72 -39.90
CA GLU A 258 -16.79 18.12 -39.53
C GLU A 258 -17.90 18.50 -38.53
N GLY A 259 -17.50 19.18 -37.45
CA GLY A 259 -18.42 19.67 -36.41
C GLY A 259 -18.97 18.60 -35.45
N LEU A 260 -18.52 17.35 -35.51
CA LEU A 260 -18.99 16.33 -34.59
C LEU A 260 -18.36 16.43 -33.19
N PRO A 261 -19.13 16.20 -32.11
CA PRO A 261 -18.64 16.27 -30.72
C PRO A 261 -17.73 15.09 -30.30
N ALA A 262 -17.30 14.25 -31.25
CA ALA A 262 -16.58 13.02 -30.95
C ALA A 262 -15.08 13.26 -30.75
N ARG A 263 -14.64 13.23 -29.49
CA ARG A 263 -13.19 13.27 -29.15
C ARG A 263 -12.44 12.01 -29.55
N SER A 264 -13.14 10.87 -29.64
CA SER A 264 -12.54 9.57 -29.95
C SER A 264 -12.53 9.34 -31.45
N LYS A 265 -11.34 9.05 -31.99
CA LYS A 265 -11.15 8.57 -33.37
C LYS A 265 -11.51 7.09 -33.56
N ARG A 266 -12.02 6.41 -32.52
CA ARG A 266 -12.40 4.99 -32.59
C ARG A 266 -13.81 4.84 -33.12
N VAL A 267 -13.97 4.06 -34.17
CA VAL A 267 -15.26 3.82 -34.83
C VAL A 267 -15.61 2.33 -34.83
N VAL A 268 -16.89 2.00 -34.75
CA VAL A 268 -17.43 0.66 -35.05
C VAL A 268 -18.06 0.73 -36.43
N ALA A 269 -17.61 -0.08 -37.38
CA ALA A 269 -18.08 0.01 -38.76
C ALA A 269 -18.91 -1.21 -39.19
N ALA A 270 -19.81 -1.03 -40.17
CA ALA A 270 -20.48 -2.11 -40.88
C ALA A 270 -19.81 -2.38 -42.23
N LEU A 271 -19.63 -3.65 -42.59
CA LEU A 271 -19.41 -4.04 -43.98
C LEU A 271 -20.73 -3.91 -44.76
N PRO A 272 -20.69 -3.55 -46.06
CA PRO A 272 -21.87 -3.56 -46.91
C PRO A 272 -22.57 -4.93 -46.89
N LEU A 273 -23.87 -4.95 -47.17
CA LEU A 273 -24.71 -6.13 -46.94
C LEU A 273 -24.26 -7.38 -47.72
N HIS A 274 -23.77 -7.17 -48.93
CA HIS A 274 -23.45 -8.22 -49.91
C HIS A 274 -21.94 -8.53 -49.99
N VAL A 275 -21.10 -7.86 -49.21
CA VAL A 275 -19.65 -8.14 -49.17
C VAL A 275 -19.33 -9.43 -48.41
N PRO A 276 -19.93 -9.70 -47.23
CA PRO A 276 -19.70 -10.94 -46.51
C PRO A 276 -20.52 -12.09 -47.09
N LEU A 277 -19.86 -13.20 -47.39
CA LEU A 277 -20.49 -14.47 -47.73
C LEU A 277 -20.85 -15.20 -46.43
N LEU A 278 -22.15 -15.33 -46.18
CA LEU A 278 -22.68 -16.04 -45.03
C LEU A 278 -23.02 -17.49 -45.40
N ARG A 279 -22.49 -18.45 -44.65
CA ARG A 279 -22.76 -19.88 -44.81
C ARG A 279 -23.02 -20.53 -43.46
N HIS A 280 -23.93 -21.50 -43.44
CA HIS A 280 -24.16 -22.40 -42.32
C HIS A 280 -23.61 -23.76 -42.71
N ILE A 281 -22.63 -24.26 -41.96
CA ILE A 281 -21.92 -25.49 -42.27
C ILE A 281 -22.21 -26.51 -41.16
N PRO A 282 -22.77 -27.68 -41.47
CA PRO A 282 -22.91 -28.74 -40.48
C PRO A 282 -21.53 -29.23 -40.05
N LEU A 283 -21.31 -29.33 -38.74
CA LEU A 283 -20.04 -29.78 -38.18
C LEU A 283 -20.15 -31.24 -37.72
N PRO A 284 -19.18 -32.10 -38.07
CA PRO A 284 -19.08 -33.42 -37.48
C PRO A 284 -18.74 -33.32 -35.98
N ASP A 285 -19.04 -34.37 -35.20
CA ASP A 285 -18.65 -34.42 -33.79
C ASP A 285 -17.15 -34.70 -33.63
N VAL A 286 -16.36 -33.63 -33.76
CA VAL A 286 -14.91 -33.64 -33.61
C VAL A 286 -14.48 -32.75 -32.46
N LYS A 287 -13.28 -33.03 -31.93
CA LYS A 287 -12.67 -32.19 -30.89
C LYS A 287 -12.46 -30.76 -31.41
N GLY A 288 -12.73 -29.77 -30.57
CA GLY A 288 -12.70 -28.35 -30.94
C GLY A 288 -11.41 -27.85 -31.60
N ARG A 289 -10.28 -28.52 -31.34
CA ARG A 289 -8.97 -28.19 -31.96
C ARG A 289 -8.92 -28.42 -33.47
N TYR A 290 -9.78 -29.27 -34.03
CA TYR A 290 -9.84 -29.58 -35.47
C TYR A 290 -10.92 -28.79 -36.22
N LEU A 291 -11.79 -28.10 -35.48
CA LEU A 291 -12.92 -27.39 -36.08
C LEU A 291 -12.44 -26.26 -37.00
N ARG A 292 -11.31 -25.62 -36.69
CA ARG A 292 -10.78 -24.54 -37.52
C ARG A 292 -10.41 -25.05 -38.91
N GLU A 293 -9.66 -26.15 -38.98
CA GLU A 293 -9.21 -26.74 -40.23
C GLU A 293 -10.38 -27.25 -41.06
N ILE A 294 -11.36 -27.90 -40.42
CA ILE A 294 -12.57 -28.42 -41.09
C ILE A 294 -13.41 -27.27 -41.63
N VAL A 295 -13.69 -26.24 -40.81
CA VAL A 295 -14.46 -25.08 -41.26
C VAL A 295 -13.73 -24.36 -42.39
N SER A 296 -12.41 -24.16 -42.29
CA SER A 296 -11.65 -23.52 -43.35
C SER A 296 -11.69 -24.32 -44.66
N ALA A 297 -11.51 -25.65 -44.60
CA ALA A 297 -11.57 -26.51 -45.79
C ALA A 297 -12.95 -26.47 -46.44
N GLU A 298 -14.02 -26.60 -45.65
CA GLU A 298 -15.40 -26.61 -46.16
C GLU A 298 -15.79 -25.26 -46.76
N VAL A 299 -15.39 -24.15 -46.12
CA VAL A 299 -15.62 -22.81 -46.67
C VAL A 299 -14.90 -22.64 -48.00
N LEU A 300 -13.62 -23.01 -48.08
CA LEU A 300 -12.80 -22.88 -49.30
C LEU A 300 -13.32 -23.75 -50.45
N ASN A 301 -13.92 -24.90 -50.16
CA ASN A 301 -14.59 -25.72 -51.18
C ASN A 301 -15.89 -25.07 -51.70
N SER A 302 -16.53 -24.23 -50.88
CA SER A 302 -17.83 -23.60 -51.19
C SER A 302 -17.74 -22.21 -51.81
N VAL A 303 -16.56 -21.58 -51.80
CA VAL A 303 -16.36 -20.20 -52.28
C VAL A 303 -15.29 -20.16 -53.37
N PRO A 304 -15.40 -19.27 -54.37
CA PRO A 304 -14.47 -19.22 -55.50
C PRO A 304 -13.16 -18.48 -55.18
N PHE A 305 -12.72 -18.48 -53.91
CA PHE A 305 -11.56 -17.72 -53.46
C PHE A 305 -10.54 -18.61 -52.78
N SER A 306 -9.26 -18.31 -52.97
CA SER A 306 -8.18 -18.97 -52.24
C SER A 306 -8.11 -18.50 -50.78
N GLN A 307 -7.43 -19.27 -49.93
CA GLN A 307 -7.26 -18.94 -48.50
C GLN A 307 -6.60 -17.58 -48.27
N ASP A 308 -5.77 -17.12 -49.21
CA ASP A 308 -5.08 -15.83 -49.12
C ASP A 308 -5.91 -14.64 -49.59
N GLU A 309 -7.03 -14.88 -50.25
CA GLU A 309 -7.94 -13.86 -50.77
C GLU A 309 -9.13 -13.61 -49.85
N ILE A 310 -9.37 -14.47 -48.86
CA ILE A 310 -10.49 -14.33 -47.91
C ILE A 310 -10.05 -14.30 -46.44
N ASP A 311 -10.81 -13.54 -45.67
CA ASP A 311 -10.84 -13.60 -44.22
C ASP A 311 -12.06 -14.41 -43.77
N ILE A 312 -11.81 -15.52 -43.08
CA ILE A 312 -12.85 -16.40 -42.57
C ILE A 312 -13.04 -16.16 -41.07
N GLN A 313 -14.27 -15.89 -40.66
CA GLN A 313 -14.68 -15.76 -39.27
C GLN A 313 -15.85 -16.70 -39.03
N TRP A 314 -15.80 -17.52 -37.99
CA TRP A 314 -16.85 -18.49 -37.72
C TRP A 314 -17.17 -18.62 -36.24
N ARG A 315 -18.37 -19.12 -35.94
CA ARG A 315 -18.83 -19.43 -34.58
C ARG A 315 -19.62 -20.73 -34.61
N VAL A 316 -19.38 -21.60 -33.63
CA VAL A 316 -20.20 -22.81 -33.41
C VAL A 316 -21.52 -22.40 -32.78
N GLU A 317 -22.59 -22.91 -33.34
CA GLU A 317 -23.94 -22.85 -32.82
C GLU A 317 -24.37 -24.24 -32.40
N GLN A 318 -25.00 -24.33 -31.22
CA GLN A 318 -25.64 -25.56 -30.77
C GLN A 318 -27.07 -25.52 -31.28
N GLY A 319 -27.34 -26.23 -32.38
CA GLY A 319 -28.70 -26.54 -32.81
C GLY A 319 -29.25 -27.75 -32.05
N ASP A 320 -30.54 -28.02 -32.21
CA ASP A 320 -31.25 -29.06 -31.44
C ASP A 320 -30.68 -30.46 -31.66
N ASN A 321 -30.21 -30.77 -32.88
CA ASN A 321 -29.71 -32.12 -33.24
C ASN A 321 -28.34 -32.12 -33.93
N LEU A 322 -27.86 -30.98 -34.43
CA LEU A 322 -26.58 -30.87 -35.15
C LEU A 322 -25.81 -29.64 -34.68
N ARG A 323 -24.50 -29.81 -34.50
CA ARG A 323 -23.60 -28.67 -34.34
C ARG A 323 -23.42 -28.04 -35.70
N GLU A 324 -23.63 -26.74 -35.79
CA GLU A 324 -23.42 -25.99 -37.03
C GLU A 324 -22.41 -24.87 -36.78
N ALA A 325 -21.65 -24.51 -37.81
CA ALA A 325 -20.87 -23.29 -37.82
C ALA A 325 -21.57 -22.24 -38.65
N SER A 326 -21.88 -21.10 -38.04
CA SER A 326 -22.14 -19.86 -38.77
C SER A 326 -20.81 -19.29 -39.22
N VAL A 327 -20.60 -19.21 -40.52
CA VAL A 327 -19.35 -18.74 -41.13
C VAL A 327 -19.60 -17.51 -41.98
N ILE A 328 -18.75 -16.51 -41.78
CA ILE A 328 -18.68 -15.28 -42.55
C ILE A 328 -17.32 -15.25 -43.25
N ALA A 329 -17.31 -15.38 -44.57
CA ALA A 329 -16.13 -15.23 -45.41
C ALA A 329 -16.15 -13.88 -46.12
N ILE A 330 -15.06 -13.12 -46.03
CA ILE A 330 -14.98 -11.75 -46.58
C ILE A 330 -13.77 -11.65 -47.50
N PRO A 331 -13.91 -11.18 -48.75
CA PRO A 331 -12.76 -10.90 -49.60
C PRO A 331 -11.81 -9.88 -48.95
N ARG A 332 -10.53 -10.23 -48.83
CA ARG A 332 -9.50 -9.41 -48.17
C ARG A 332 -9.38 -8.03 -48.81
N ASP A 333 -9.50 -7.95 -50.13
CA ASP A 333 -9.41 -6.67 -50.85
C ASP A 333 -10.52 -5.71 -50.46
N ARG A 334 -11.75 -6.22 -50.32
CA ARG A 334 -12.91 -5.40 -49.89
C ARG A 334 -12.76 -4.94 -48.45
N MET A 335 -12.33 -5.83 -47.55
CA MET A 335 -12.03 -5.49 -46.15
C MET A 335 -10.90 -4.45 -46.04
N ASN A 336 -9.79 -4.67 -46.76
CA ASN A 336 -8.62 -3.79 -46.75
C ASN A 336 -8.96 -2.42 -47.33
N GLY A 337 -9.76 -2.36 -48.41
CA GLY A 337 -10.26 -1.13 -49.01
C GLY A 337 -11.09 -0.32 -48.03
N GLN A 338 -12.03 -0.96 -47.33
CA GLN A 338 -12.82 -0.29 -46.30
C GLN A 338 -11.96 0.21 -45.13
N ILE A 339 -11.00 -0.58 -44.67
CA ILE A 339 -10.07 -0.15 -43.61
C ILE A 339 -9.19 1.01 -44.07
N LYS A 340 -8.80 1.04 -45.35
CA LYS A 340 -8.04 2.15 -45.95
C LYS A 340 -8.87 3.43 -45.94
N ILE A 341 -10.15 3.39 -46.34
CA ILE A 341 -11.08 4.52 -46.25
C ILE A 341 -11.13 5.06 -44.81
N LEU A 342 -11.33 4.18 -43.81
CA LEU A 342 -11.38 4.59 -42.41
C LEU A 342 -10.06 5.24 -41.94
N ARG A 343 -8.91 4.64 -42.28
CA ARG A 343 -7.59 5.15 -41.88
C ARG A 343 -7.27 6.48 -42.54
N ASN A 344 -7.59 6.64 -43.82
CA ASN A 344 -7.43 7.89 -44.57
C ASN A 344 -8.27 9.02 -43.97
N SER A 345 -9.43 8.67 -43.40
CA SER A 345 -10.26 9.59 -42.61
C SER A 345 -9.85 9.76 -41.16
N GLN A 346 -8.66 9.30 -40.79
CA GLN A 346 -8.12 9.33 -39.42
C GLN A 346 -9.00 8.59 -38.40
N LEU A 347 -9.82 7.65 -38.84
CA LEU A 347 -10.64 6.79 -37.98
C LEU A 347 -9.93 5.46 -37.75
N ALA A 348 -9.88 5.04 -36.49
CA ALA A 348 -9.34 3.75 -36.08
C ALA A 348 -10.50 2.75 -35.90
N PRO A 349 -10.66 1.73 -36.78
CA PRO A 349 -11.69 0.73 -36.59
C PRO A 349 -11.45 -0.05 -35.30
N SER A 350 -12.44 -0.05 -34.42
CA SER A 350 -12.40 -0.77 -33.15
C SER A 350 -13.06 -2.16 -33.26
N ALA A 351 -14.09 -2.26 -34.10
CA ALA A 351 -14.76 -3.48 -34.49
C ALA A 351 -15.42 -3.25 -35.85
N ILE A 352 -15.59 -4.34 -36.59
CA ILE A 352 -16.34 -4.36 -37.85
C ILE A 352 -17.35 -5.50 -37.76
N TYR A 353 -18.58 -5.28 -38.19
CA TYR A 353 -19.63 -6.29 -38.25
C TYR A 353 -20.22 -6.36 -39.66
N SER A 354 -20.84 -7.47 -40.03
CA SER A 354 -21.71 -7.48 -41.21
C SER A 354 -22.91 -6.56 -40.97
N LYS A 355 -23.33 -5.78 -41.98
CA LYS A 355 -24.57 -4.98 -41.90
C LYS A 355 -25.80 -5.83 -41.63
N ALA A 356 -25.85 -7.07 -42.12
CA ALA A 356 -26.95 -7.97 -41.80
C ALA A 356 -26.98 -8.27 -40.29
N THR A 357 -25.80 -8.50 -39.69
CA THR A 357 -25.64 -8.69 -38.24
C THR A 357 -26.04 -7.46 -37.46
N SER A 358 -25.64 -6.26 -37.88
CA SER A 358 -26.06 -5.04 -37.19
C SER A 358 -27.58 -4.87 -37.25
N LEU A 359 -28.20 -5.02 -38.42
CA LEU A 359 -29.66 -4.92 -38.56
C LEU A 359 -30.40 -5.94 -37.69
N ALA A 360 -29.97 -7.21 -37.70
CA ALA A 360 -30.56 -8.23 -36.83
C ALA A 360 -30.48 -7.82 -35.35
N VAL A 361 -29.30 -7.41 -34.90
CA VAL A 361 -29.07 -6.93 -33.53
C VAL A 361 -29.92 -5.71 -33.19
N ALA A 362 -30.12 -4.79 -34.14
CA ALA A 362 -30.95 -3.60 -33.97
C ALA A 362 -32.42 -3.96 -33.75
N VAL A 363 -32.93 -4.91 -34.54
CA VAL A 363 -34.32 -5.39 -34.44
C VAL A 363 -34.54 -6.18 -33.16
N GLY A 364 -33.53 -6.89 -32.66
CA GLY A 364 -33.57 -7.56 -31.36
C GLY A 364 -34.55 -8.73 -31.26
N ARG A 365 -35.08 -9.22 -32.40
CA ARG A 365 -35.99 -10.38 -32.47
C ARG A 365 -35.24 -11.61 -32.98
N ALA A 366 -35.47 -12.75 -32.35
CA ALA A 366 -34.81 -14.00 -32.73
C ALA A 366 -35.33 -14.56 -34.07
N ASP A 367 -36.59 -14.29 -34.38
CA ASP A 367 -37.32 -14.89 -35.50
C ASP A 367 -38.07 -13.80 -36.27
N VAL A 368 -37.50 -13.35 -37.39
CA VAL A 368 -38.01 -12.18 -38.13
C VAL A 368 -37.44 -12.14 -39.55
N PHE A 369 -38.25 -11.62 -40.48
CA PHE A 369 -37.75 -11.11 -41.76
C PHE A 369 -37.43 -9.64 -41.62
N ILE A 370 -36.23 -9.23 -41.99
CA ILE A 370 -35.84 -7.82 -42.02
C ILE A 370 -35.78 -7.39 -43.47
N LEU A 371 -36.64 -6.46 -43.83
CA LEU A 371 -36.62 -5.79 -45.12
C LEU A 371 -35.82 -4.51 -44.96
N HIS A 372 -34.65 -4.44 -45.60
CA HIS A 372 -33.80 -3.27 -45.57
C HIS A 372 -33.80 -2.57 -46.93
N MET A 373 -34.32 -1.35 -46.97
CA MET A 373 -34.54 -0.58 -48.20
C MET A 373 -33.67 0.67 -48.22
N THR A 374 -32.87 0.82 -49.27
CA THR A 374 -32.12 2.06 -49.55
C THR A 374 -32.33 2.44 -51.01
N ARG A 375 -31.89 3.65 -51.40
CA ARG A 375 -31.99 4.13 -52.78
C ARG A 375 -31.30 3.19 -53.79
N ALA A 376 -30.16 2.61 -53.40
CA ALA A 376 -29.34 1.79 -54.29
C ALA A 376 -29.61 0.28 -54.18
N GLN A 377 -30.13 -0.18 -53.03
CA GLN A 377 -30.27 -1.61 -52.77
C GLN A 377 -31.42 -1.90 -51.80
N THR A 378 -32.20 -2.93 -52.14
CA THR A 378 -33.14 -3.56 -51.21
C THR A 378 -32.69 -4.98 -50.92
N ALA A 379 -32.90 -5.41 -49.68
CA ALA A 379 -32.58 -6.77 -49.29
C ALA A 379 -33.52 -7.32 -48.23
N VAL A 380 -33.73 -8.62 -48.31
CA VAL A 380 -34.46 -9.42 -47.33
C VAL A 380 -33.47 -10.26 -46.55
N ILE A 381 -33.55 -10.17 -45.22
CA ILE A 381 -32.69 -10.90 -44.29
C ILE A 381 -33.60 -11.79 -43.44
N LEU A 382 -33.38 -13.10 -43.46
CA LEU A 382 -34.05 -14.02 -42.56
C LEU A 382 -33.21 -14.24 -41.31
N VAL A 383 -33.78 -13.93 -40.14
CA VAL A 383 -33.21 -14.24 -38.83
C VAL A 383 -34.06 -15.34 -38.19
N ARG A 384 -33.42 -16.43 -37.76
CA ARG A 384 -34.05 -17.56 -37.03
C ARG A 384 -33.21 -17.94 -35.82
N GLY A 385 -33.85 -18.09 -34.66
CA GLY A 385 -33.15 -18.41 -33.40
C GLY A 385 -32.08 -17.38 -33.02
N GLY A 386 -32.22 -16.13 -33.48
CA GLY A 386 -31.25 -15.06 -33.28
C GLY A 386 -29.99 -15.17 -34.15
N VAL A 387 -30.07 -15.96 -35.21
CA VAL A 387 -28.99 -16.20 -36.17
C VAL A 387 -29.47 -15.82 -37.56
N ILE A 388 -28.64 -15.12 -38.32
CA ILE A 388 -28.97 -14.79 -39.71
C ILE A 388 -28.81 -16.04 -40.54
N ARG A 389 -29.86 -16.45 -41.25
CA ARG A 389 -29.85 -17.63 -42.11
C ARG A 389 -29.57 -17.28 -43.56
N ILE A 390 -30.26 -16.29 -44.08
CA ILE A 390 -30.22 -15.92 -45.49
C ILE A 390 -30.19 -14.40 -45.61
N VAL A 391 -29.41 -13.91 -46.57
CA VAL A 391 -29.41 -12.52 -47.02
C VAL A 391 -29.63 -12.56 -48.53
N HIS A 392 -30.69 -11.92 -49.01
CA HIS A 392 -31.05 -11.90 -50.42
C HIS A 392 -31.26 -10.47 -50.89
N ARG A 393 -30.57 -10.08 -51.97
CA ARG A 393 -30.70 -8.76 -52.59
C ARG A 393 -31.85 -8.80 -53.59
N ILE A 394 -32.66 -7.76 -53.59
CA ILE A 394 -33.77 -7.55 -54.52
C ILE A 394 -33.50 -6.26 -55.29
N GLU A 395 -33.62 -6.34 -56.61
CA GLU A 395 -33.64 -5.17 -57.48
C GLU A 395 -35.08 -4.67 -57.56
N LEU A 396 -35.27 -3.40 -57.23
CA LEU A 396 -36.59 -2.80 -57.19
C LEU A 396 -36.93 -2.13 -58.53
N PRO A 397 -38.10 -2.43 -59.11
CA PRO A 397 -38.63 -1.68 -60.26
C PRO A 397 -39.04 -0.26 -59.86
N ALA A 398 -39.35 0.58 -60.84
CA ALA A 398 -39.73 1.97 -60.60
C ALA A 398 -41.16 2.11 -60.04
N ASP A 399 -42.10 1.24 -60.44
CA ASP A 399 -43.49 1.28 -59.99
C ASP A 399 -43.67 0.67 -58.59
N ILE A 400 -44.50 1.30 -57.75
CA ILE A 400 -44.70 0.90 -56.35
C ILE A 400 -45.41 -0.46 -56.20
N ASN A 401 -46.30 -0.83 -57.13
CA ASN A 401 -46.98 -2.12 -57.10
C ASN A 401 -46.01 -3.23 -57.50
N ASP A 402 -45.25 -2.99 -58.57
CA ASP A 402 -44.20 -3.90 -59.01
C ASP A 402 -43.11 -4.06 -57.92
N GLN A 403 -42.81 -2.99 -57.15
CA GLN A 403 -41.92 -3.07 -55.99
C GLN A 403 -42.49 -3.99 -54.91
N ALA A 404 -43.77 -3.83 -54.57
CA ALA A 404 -44.42 -4.68 -53.58
C ALA A 404 -44.44 -6.16 -54.01
N GLU A 405 -44.68 -6.43 -55.30
CA GLU A 405 -44.63 -7.77 -55.87
C GLU A 405 -43.20 -8.35 -55.86
N ALA A 406 -42.19 -7.58 -56.29
CA ALA A 406 -40.79 -8.00 -56.28
C ALA A 406 -40.29 -8.32 -54.86
N ILE A 407 -40.67 -7.51 -53.87
CA ILE A 407 -40.36 -7.75 -52.46
C ILE A 407 -41.08 -9.01 -51.96
N SER A 408 -42.37 -9.18 -52.29
CA SER A 408 -43.14 -10.37 -51.90
C SER A 408 -42.53 -11.64 -52.46
N MET A 409 -42.16 -11.63 -53.75
CA MET A 409 -41.45 -12.71 -54.41
C MET A 409 -40.10 -12.99 -53.72
N GLY A 410 -39.31 -11.95 -53.40
CA GLY A 410 -38.03 -12.12 -52.72
C GLY A 410 -38.17 -12.71 -51.30
N VAL A 411 -39.18 -12.29 -50.53
CA VAL A 411 -39.50 -12.91 -49.22
C VAL A 411 -39.91 -14.37 -49.41
N GLY A 412 -40.74 -14.66 -50.42
CA GLY A 412 -41.15 -16.02 -50.78
C GLY A 412 -39.98 -16.91 -51.18
N GLN A 413 -39.04 -16.41 -51.97
CA GLN A 413 -37.82 -17.11 -52.37
C GLN A 413 -36.92 -17.42 -51.17
N VAL A 414 -36.71 -16.45 -50.27
CA VAL A 414 -35.93 -16.67 -49.04
C VAL A 414 -36.60 -17.72 -48.15
N ALA A 415 -37.92 -17.65 -47.99
CA ALA A 415 -38.68 -18.64 -47.24
C ALA A 415 -38.59 -20.04 -47.87
N GLY A 416 -38.69 -20.13 -49.20
CA GLY A 416 -38.59 -21.38 -49.96
C GLY A 416 -37.19 -22.01 -49.85
N TYR A 417 -36.14 -21.21 -49.97
CA TYR A 417 -34.75 -21.67 -49.79
C TYR A 417 -34.49 -22.14 -48.35
N HIS A 418 -35.04 -21.45 -47.35
CA HIS A 418 -34.95 -21.91 -45.96
C HIS A 418 -35.63 -23.27 -45.77
N ARG A 419 -36.86 -23.41 -46.29
CA ARG A 419 -37.64 -24.65 -46.18
C ARG A 419 -36.96 -25.84 -46.88
N SER A 420 -36.26 -25.61 -47.99
CA SER A 420 -35.52 -26.70 -48.66
C SER A 420 -34.32 -27.19 -47.86
N GLN A 421 -33.70 -26.31 -47.05
CA GLN A 421 -32.63 -26.68 -46.13
C GLN A 421 -33.15 -27.27 -44.82
N ARG A 422 -34.33 -26.82 -44.37
CA ARG A 422 -34.97 -27.21 -43.11
C ARG A 422 -36.49 -27.36 -43.30
N PRO A 423 -36.95 -28.52 -43.76
CA PRO A 423 -38.36 -28.77 -44.04
C PRO A 423 -39.26 -28.61 -42.82
N ASP A 424 -38.73 -28.92 -41.63
CA ASP A 424 -39.48 -28.89 -40.36
C ASP A 424 -39.65 -27.48 -39.77
N ASP A 425 -38.91 -26.48 -40.28
CA ASP A 425 -38.95 -25.13 -39.73
C ASP A 425 -39.90 -24.22 -40.51
N ASP A 426 -41.08 -23.95 -39.94
CA ASP A 426 -42.07 -23.08 -40.58
C ASP A 426 -41.76 -21.59 -40.37
N VAL A 427 -41.47 -20.92 -41.49
CA VAL A 427 -41.20 -19.49 -41.57
C VAL A 427 -42.38 -18.70 -42.16
N SER A 428 -43.54 -19.35 -42.40
CA SER A 428 -44.70 -18.75 -43.05
C SER A 428 -45.33 -17.59 -42.27
N ASN A 429 -45.30 -17.65 -40.94
CA ASN A 429 -45.96 -16.68 -40.05
C ASN A 429 -45.02 -15.64 -39.44
N LEU A 430 -43.77 -15.58 -39.90
CA LEU A 430 -42.80 -14.65 -39.34
C LEU A 430 -43.12 -13.20 -39.70
N PRO A 431 -43.01 -12.28 -38.73
CA PRO A 431 -43.22 -10.87 -38.99
C PRO A 431 -42.13 -10.30 -39.89
N VAL A 432 -42.47 -9.23 -40.59
CA VAL A 432 -41.53 -8.44 -41.38
C VAL A 432 -41.27 -7.12 -40.68
N VAL A 433 -40.00 -6.76 -40.48
CA VAL A 433 -39.59 -5.45 -39.96
C VAL A 433 -38.90 -4.68 -41.06
N VAL A 434 -39.39 -3.48 -41.35
CA VAL A 434 -38.85 -2.61 -42.42
C VAL A 434 -37.86 -1.61 -41.84
N THR A 435 -36.70 -1.47 -42.47
CA THR A 435 -35.60 -0.57 -42.07
C THR A 435 -35.01 0.13 -43.29
N GLY A 436 -34.21 1.17 -43.08
CA GLY A 436 -33.55 1.95 -44.13
C GLY A 436 -34.23 3.29 -44.40
N GLU A 437 -34.11 3.81 -45.62
CA GLU A 437 -34.67 5.12 -46.00
C GLU A 437 -36.16 4.97 -46.28
N LEU A 438 -36.99 5.36 -45.30
CA LEU A 438 -38.44 5.13 -45.33
C LEU A 438 -39.27 6.32 -45.86
N ASP A 439 -38.63 7.38 -46.35
CA ASP A 439 -39.33 8.62 -46.74
C ASP A 439 -40.38 8.40 -47.84
N GLN A 440 -40.23 7.34 -48.64
CA GLN A 440 -41.17 6.92 -49.70
C GLN A 440 -41.98 5.66 -49.33
N VAL A 441 -41.77 5.11 -48.15
CA VAL A 441 -42.18 3.74 -47.80
C VAL A 441 -43.57 3.69 -47.14
N GLY A 442 -44.17 4.84 -46.81
CA GLY A 442 -45.49 4.90 -46.17
C GLY A 442 -46.60 4.18 -46.99
N GLU A 443 -46.73 4.52 -48.27
CA GLU A 443 -47.69 3.87 -49.18
C GLU A 443 -47.29 2.43 -49.47
N LEU A 444 -45.99 2.19 -49.68
CA LEU A 444 -45.45 0.87 -49.96
C LEU A 444 -45.68 -0.12 -48.81
N VAL A 445 -45.60 0.31 -47.54
CA VAL A 445 -45.87 -0.56 -46.38
C VAL A 445 -47.30 -1.06 -46.36
N GLY A 446 -48.27 -0.22 -46.73
CA GLY A 446 -49.68 -0.62 -46.82
C GLY A 446 -49.91 -1.67 -47.90
N LEU A 447 -49.31 -1.46 -49.08
CA LEU A 447 -49.34 -2.42 -50.18
C LEU A 447 -48.63 -3.72 -49.79
N LEU A 448 -47.41 -3.63 -49.24
CA LEU A 448 -46.63 -4.79 -48.79
C LEU A 448 -47.37 -5.62 -47.74
N ALA A 449 -48.05 -4.99 -46.79
CA ALA A 449 -48.81 -5.72 -45.77
C ALA A 449 -49.92 -6.57 -46.41
N THR A 450 -50.58 -6.03 -47.43
CA THR A 450 -51.62 -6.71 -48.20
C THR A 450 -51.03 -7.82 -49.07
N THR A 451 -49.97 -7.52 -49.83
CA THR A 451 -49.34 -8.45 -50.78
C THR A 451 -48.60 -9.61 -50.10
N LEU A 452 -47.94 -9.36 -48.96
CA LEU A 452 -47.23 -10.39 -48.20
C LEU A 452 -48.17 -11.28 -47.38
N GLY A 453 -49.35 -10.78 -47.02
CA GLY A 453 -50.25 -11.43 -46.07
C GLY A 453 -49.64 -11.65 -44.68
N ARG A 454 -48.68 -10.80 -44.28
CA ARG A 454 -47.88 -10.93 -43.04
C ARG A 454 -47.90 -9.63 -42.24
N PRO A 455 -47.79 -9.70 -40.90
CA PRO A 455 -47.68 -8.51 -40.08
C PRO A 455 -46.36 -7.80 -40.36
N ILE A 456 -46.47 -6.52 -40.77
CA ILE A 456 -45.34 -5.61 -40.88
C ILE A 456 -45.27 -4.78 -39.60
N HIS A 457 -44.13 -4.81 -38.92
CA HIS A 457 -43.89 -3.98 -37.75
C HIS A 457 -42.92 -2.84 -38.08
N PRO A 458 -43.20 -1.62 -37.57
CA PRO A 458 -42.24 -0.54 -37.63
C PRO A 458 -40.99 -0.88 -36.80
N PHE A 459 -39.86 -0.30 -37.18
CA PHE A 459 -38.61 -0.44 -36.45
C PHE A 459 -38.59 0.50 -35.22
N GLU A 460 -38.63 -0.10 -34.03
CA GLU A 460 -38.61 0.62 -32.75
C GLU A 460 -37.36 0.22 -31.95
N PRO A 461 -36.29 1.04 -31.96
CA PRO A 461 -35.07 0.72 -31.22
C PRO A 461 -35.22 0.96 -29.71
N ASP A 462 -34.57 0.13 -28.89
CA ASP A 462 -34.42 0.33 -27.44
C ASP A 462 -33.29 1.35 -27.14
N LEU A 463 -33.45 2.58 -27.63
CA LEU A 463 -32.53 3.70 -27.43
C LEU A 463 -33.28 5.03 -27.25
N GLU A 464 -32.67 5.95 -26.50
CA GLU A 464 -33.16 7.32 -26.38
C GLU A 464 -32.79 8.10 -27.66
N CYS A 465 -33.76 8.19 -28.57
CA CYS A 465 -33.65 8.93 -29.82
C CYS A 465 -34.20 10.36 -29.66
N PRO A 466 -33.47 11.40 -30.11
CA PRO A 466 -33.97 12.77 -30.13
C PRO A 466 -35.06 12.94 -31.19
N GLU A 467 -35.88 13.99 -31.05
CA GLU A 467 -36.88 14.35 -32.06
C GLU A 467 -36.22 14.61 -33.42
N GLY A 468 -36.86 14.14 -34.49
CA GLY A 468 -36.37 14.25 -35.87
C GLY A 468 -35.29 13.22 -36.27
N PHE A 469 -34.87 12.34 -35.37
CA PHE A 469 -33.96 11.24 -35.72
C PHE A 469 -34.72 10.09 -36.40
N SER A 470 -34.36 9.76 -37.63
CA SER A 470 -34.89 8.60 -38.36
C SER A 470 -34.26 7.31 -37.84
N SER A 471 -34.92 6.64 -36.89
CA SER A 471 -34.45 5.38 -36.32
C SER A 471 -34.26 4.29 -37.39
N ALA A 472 -35.18 4.21 -38.35
CA ALA A 472 -35.15 3.22 -39.42
C ALA A 472 -33.95 3.41 -40.36
N GLU A 473 -33.63 4.65 -40.74
CA GLU A 473 -32.48 4.97 -41.61
C GLU A 473 -31.16 4.58 -40.93
N PHE A 474 -31.06 4.85 -39.62
CA PHE A 474 -29.87 4.54 -38.82
C PHE A 474 -29.94 3.19 -38.09
N ALA A 475 -30.85 2.28 -38.49
CA ALA A 475 -31.02 0.97 -37.84
C ALA A 475 -29.71 0.16 -37.85
N SER A 476 -28.96 0.18 -38.95
CA SER A 476 -27.63 -0.46 -39.01
C SER A 476 -26.67 0.11 -37.97
N ASN A 477 -26.58 1.44 -37.85
CA ASN A 477 -25.71 2.11 -36.89
C ASN A 477 -26.10 1.81 -35.43
N ILE A 478 -27.39 1.80 -35.13
CA ILE A 478 -27.93 1.36 -33.83
C ILE A 478 -27.51 -0.07 -33.53
N GLY A 479 -27.66 -0.95 -34.52
CA GLY A 479 -27.22 -2.34 -34.46
C GLY A 479 -25.74 -2.50 -34.18
N LEU A 480 -24.88 -1.72 -34.85
CA LEU A 480 -23.43 -1.72 -34.62
C LEU A 480 -23.09 -1.32 -33.18
N TYR A 481 -23.79 -0.31 -32.66
CA TYR A 481 -23.59 0.14 -31.29
C TYR A 481 -23.96 -0.96 -30.30
N LEU A 482 -25.14 -1.55 -30.44
CA LEU A 482 -25.63 -2.63 -29.60
C LEU A 482 -24.72 -3.87 -29.69
N ALA A 483 -24.31 -4.26 -30.89
CA ALA A 483 -23.38 -5.38 -31.14
C ALA A 483 -22.04 -5.17 -30.41
N SER A 484 -21.50 -3.95 -30.44
CA SER A 484 -20.23 -3.63 -29.76
C SER A 484 -20.30 -3.77 -28.23
N ARG A 485 -21.48 -3.61 -27.64
CA ARG A 485 -21.71 -3.72 -26.19
C ARG A 485 -22.08 -5.13 -25.73
N SER A 486 -22.56 -5.98 -26.64
CA SER A 486 -23.15 -7.30 -26.34
C SER A 486 -22.20 -8.38 -25.79
N LYS A 487 -20.96 -8.04 -25.40
CA LYS A 487 -19.92 -9.02 -24.97
C LYS A 487 -20.30 -9.94 -23.80
N LYS A 488 -21.43 -9.73 -23.12
CA LYS A 488 -21.84 -10.49 -21.92
C LYS A 488 -23.32 -10.89 -21.86
N SER A 489 -24.16 -10.49 -22.81
CA SER A 489 -25.58 -10.86 -22.76
C SER A 489 -25.80 -12.13 -23.58
N ALA A 490 -25.95 -13.27 -22.90
CA ALA A 490 -26.24 -14.56 -23.52
C ALA A 490 -27.61 -14.60 -24.24
N LYS A 491 -28.46 -13.59 -24.05
CA LYS A 491 -29.82 -13.52 -24.60
C LYS A 491 -29.91 -12.82 -25.96
N MET A 492 -28.82 -12.21 -26.42
CA MET A 492 -28.85 -11.30 -27.57
C MET A 492 -28.29 -11.98 -28.83
N ILE A 493 -28.81 -11.58 -30.00
CA ILE A 493 -28.33 -11.98 -31.33
C ILE A 493 -26.81 -11.92 -31.36
N SER A 494 -26.20 -13.06 -31.68
CA SER A 494 -24.79 -13.28 -31.45
C SER A 494 -23.97 -12.56 -32.52
N ALA A 495 -23.58 -11.31 -32.27
CA ALA A 495 -22.75 -10.56 -33.20
C ALA A 495 -21.31 -11.10 -33.24
N GLN A 496 -20.79 -11.35 -34.44
CA GLN A 496 -19.38 -11.73 -34.65
C GLN A 496 -18.60 -10.53 -35.18
N ASN A 497 -17.57 -10.11 -34.44
CA ASN A 497 -16.66 -9.06 -34.92
C ASN A 497 -15.76 -9.65 -36.01
N VAL A 498 -15.97 -9.17 -37.24
CA VAL A 498 -15.26 -9.64 -38.42
C VAL A 498 -13.96 -8.87 -38.71
N LEU A 499 -13.58 -7.91 -37.85
CA LEU A 499 -12.31 -7.19 -38.00
C LEU A 499 -11.12 -8.17 -37.88
N PRO A 500 -10.32 -8.35 -38.95
CA PRO A 500 -9.19 -9.27 -38.93
C PRO A 500 -8.13 -8.86 -37.91
N GLU A 501 -7.45 -9.83 -37.31
CA GLU A 501 -6.46 -9.59 -36.26
C GLU A 501 -5.32 -8.65 -36.69
N ARG A 502 -4.90 -8.73 -37.96
CA ARG A 502 -3.89 -7.83 -38.54
C ARG A 502 -4.27 -6.34 -38.51
N HIS A 503 -5.56 -6.03 -38.43
CA HIS A 503 -6.07 -4.65 -38.36
C HIS A 503 -6.59 -4.26 -36.98
N ARG A 504 -6.69 -5.21 -36.04
CA ARG A 504 -7.09 -4.88 -34.67
C ARG A 504 -6.03 -3.98 -34.05
N PRO A 505 -6.42 -2.88 -33.39
CA PRO A 505 -5.46 -2.11 -32.61
C PRO A 505 -4.84 -3.06 -31.59
N LYS A 506 -3.51 -3.20 -31.61
CA LYS A 506 -2.79 -4.01 -30.63
C LYS A 506 -3.20 -3.50 -29.25
N SER A 507 -3.92 -4.31 -28.49
CA SER A 507 -4.24 -3.95 -27.11
C SER A 507 -2.91 -3.73 -26.41
N LEU A 508 -2.70 -2.55 -25.85
CA LEU A 508 -1.53 -2.31 -25.01
C LEU A 508 -1.50 -3.45 -23.98
N PRO A 509 -0.38 -4.17 -23.88
CA PRO A 509 -0.31 -5.32 -23.00
C PRO A 509 -0.53 -4.81 -21.57
N VAL A 510 -1.72 -5.11 -21.03
CA VAL A 510 -2.19 -4.53 -19.75
C VAL A 510 -1.26 -4.93 -18.62
N ALA A 511 -0.67 -6.13 -18.69
CA ALA A 511 0.28 -6.63 -17.70
C ALA A 511 1.53 -5.74 -17.58
N PRO A 512 2.32 -5.45 -18.65
CA PRO A 512 3.42 -4.48 -18.59
C PRO A 512 3.02 -3.10 -18.08
N VAL A 513 1.88 -2.57 -18.52
CA VAL A 513 1.41 -1.26 -18.05
C VAL A 513 1.06 -1.29 -16.56
N ALA A 514 0.40 -2.34 -16.09
CA ALA A 514 0.06 -2.54 -14.69
C ALA A 514 1.31 -2.79 -13.83
N VAL A 515 2.29 -3.54 -14.33
CA VAL A 515 3.59 -3.75 -13.67
C VAL A 515 4.34 -2.43 -13.57
N PHE A 516 4.38 -1.63 -14.63
CA PHE A 516 5.03 -0.32 -14.63
C PHE A 516 4.33 0.65 -13.67
N ALA A 517 3.00 0.70 -13.68
CA ALA A 517 2.22 1.49 -12.72
C ALA A 517 2.45 1.02 -11.27
N GLY A 518 2.53 -0.30 -11.06
CA GLY A 518 2.85 -0.90 -9.76
C GLY A 518 4.26 -0.52 -9.30
N LEU A 519 5.26 -0.57 -10.18
CA LEU A 519 6.64 -0.15 -9.89
C LEU A 519 6.73 1.35 -9.58
N LEU A 520 6.01 2.20 -10.33
CA LEU A 520 5.92 3.64 -10.02
C LEU A 520 5.30 3.89 -8.65
N LEU A 521 4.23 3.16 -8.30
CA LEU A 521 3.61 3.25 -6.98
C LEU A 521 4.58 2.78 -5.87
N LEU A 522 5.32 1.71 -6.11
CA LEU A 522 6.28 1.14 -5.15
C LEU A 522 7.49 2.06 -4.97
N GLY A 523 7.97 2.68 -6.05
CA GLY A 523 9.00 3.72 -6.01
C GLY A 523 8.53 4.97 -5.27
N PHE A 524 7.29 5.41 -5.51
CA PHE A 524 6.68 6.51 -4.77
C PHE A 524 6.55 6.20 -3.28
N LEU A 525 6.10 5.00 -2.92
CA LEU A 525 6.02 4.53 -1.53
C LEU A 525 7.40 4.49 -0.86
N ALA A 526 8.41 3.93 -1.53
CA ALA A 526 9.77 3.86 -1.02
C ALA A 526 10.38 5.25 -0.80
N PHE A 527 10.14 6.19 -1.73
CA PHE A 527 10.61 7.56 -1.61
C PHE A 527 9.98 8.28 -0.40
N ASN A 528 8.66 8.15 -0.22
CA ASN A 528 7.97 8.74 0.95
C ASN A 528 8.40 8.06 2.26
N PHE A 529 8.64 6.75 2.26
CA PHE A 529 9.09 6.01 3.44
C PHE A 529 10.50 6.41 3.85
N SER A 530 11.40 6.66 2.89
CA SER A 530 12.75 7.15 3.16
C SER A 530 12.75 8.48 3.93
N GLY A 531 11.91 9.44 3.49
CA GLY A 531 11.75 10.72 4.19
C GLY A 531 11.15 10.57 5.60
N TRP A 532 10.27 9.60 5.80
CA TRP A 532 9.74 9.30 7.14
C TRP A 532 10.81 8.70 8.05
N VAL A 533 11.61 7.75 7.56
CA VAL A 533 12.69 7.13 8.33
C VAL A 533 13.76 8.15 8.73
N SER A 534 14.13 9.08 7.84
CA SER A 534 15.09 10.14 8.19
C SER A 534 14.56 11.09 9.28
N ASN A 535 13.25 11.35 9.28
CA ASN A 535 12.63 12.18 10.32
C ASN A 535 12.58 11.44 11.65
N VAL A 536 12.25 10.15 11.64
CA VAL A 536 12.23 9.31 12.85
C VAL A 536 13.63 9.12 13.43
N SER A 537 14.66 8.96 12.60
CA SER A 537 16.04 8.84 13.09
C SER A 537 16.56 10.15 13.69
N ALA A 538 16.20 11.30 13.11
CA ALA A 538 16.50 12.60 13.70
C ALA A 538 15.80 12.79 15.07
N GLU A 539 14.55 12.33 15.18
CA GLU A 539 13.79 12.39 16.43
C GLU A 539 14.38 11.45 17.50
N GLN A 540 14.83 10.24 17.12
CA GLN A 540 15.55 9.34 18.02
C GLN A 540 16.87 9.95 18.51
N GLY A 541 17.61 10.65 17.65
CA GLY A 541 18.83 11.36 18.06
C GLY A 541 18.55 12.42 19.12
N LEU A 542 17.47 13.20 18.95
CA LEU A 542 17.01 14.18 19.94
C LEU A 542 16.53 13.54 21.25
N LEU A 543 15.83 12.40 21.18
CA LEU A 543 15.37 11.65 22.34
C LEU A 543 16.54 11.06 23.14
N ASN A 544 17.54 10.49 22.46
CA ASN A 544 18.74 9.97 23.11
C ASN A 544 19.52 11.10 23.79
N ALA A 545 19.70 12.24 23.11
CA ALA A 545 20.33 13.41 23.72
C ALA A 545 19.59 13.90 24.97
N ARG A 546 18.24 13.83 24.99
CA ARG A 546 17.43 14.14 26.18
C ARG A 546 17.57 13.10 27.29
N LEU A 547 17.74 11.82 26.94
CA LEU A 547 17.96 10.75 27.91
C LEU A 547 19.33 10.92 28.58
N ASP A 548 20.38 11.21 27.82
CA ASP A 548 21.72 11.47 28.36
C ASP A 548 21.70 12.62 29.37
N ILE A 549 21.04 13.74 29.03
CA ILE A 549 20.87 14.89 29.95
C ILE A 549 20.16 14.46 31.25
N ARG A 550 19.15 13.58 31.16
CA ARG A 550 18.43 13.10 32.36
C ARG A 550 19.24 12.11 33.18
N GLU A 551 20.04 11.25 32.55
CA GLU A 551 20.95 10.36 33.27
C GLU A 551 22.01 11.14 34.03
N ASP A 552 22.55 12.20 33.42
CA ASP A 552 23.50 13.10 34.09
C ASP A 552 22.87 13.80 35.29
N GLN A 553 21.64 14.33 35.14
CA GLN A 553 20.88 14.90 36.26
C GLN A 553 20.62 13.87 37.38
N ALA A 554 20.32 12.61 37.03
CA ALA A 554 20.12 11.55 38.00
C ALA A 554 21.42 11.18 38.73
N ARG A 555 22.58 11.23 38.04
CA ARG A 555 23.90 11.05 38.67
C ARG A 555 24.21 12.18 39.64
N GLU A 556 23.97 13.43 39.26
CA GLU A 556 24.15 14.58 40.16
C GLU A 556 23.27 14.45 41.40
N PHE A 557 22.00 14.06 41.25
CA PHE A 557 21.10 13.87 42.39
C PHE A 557 21.57 12.74 43.32
N ARG A 558 22.07 11.63 42.78
CA ARG A 558 22.66 10.54 43.58
C ARG A 558 23.90 10.99 44.34
N LEU A 559 24.75 11.81 43.73
CA LEU A 559 25.93 12.38 44.40
C LEU A 559 25.53 13.36 45.51
N ALA A 560 24.46 14.15 45.31
CA ALA A 560 23.92 15.03 46.33
C ALA A 560 23.36 14.25 47.54
N LEU A 561 22.61 13.17 47.29
CA LEU A 561 22.12 12.28 48.34
C LEU A 561 23.27 11.57 49.08
N ALA A 562 24.30 11.12 48.37
CA ALA A 562 25.48 10.52 49.00
C ALA A 562 26.21 11.50 49.93
N ARG A 563 26.32 12.79 49.54
CA ARG A 563 26.86 13.83 50.41
C ARG A 563 26.00 14.06 51.66
N GLN A 564 24.67 14.00 51.52
CA GLN A 564 23.76 14.18 52.65
C GLN A 564 23.88 13.04 53.67
N ASN A 565 24.09 11.80 53.22
CA ASN A 565 24.31 10.66 54.11
C ASN A 565 25.61 10.76 54.90
N ILE A 566 26.69 11.30 54.30
CA ILE A 566 27.95 11.56 55.00
C ILE A 566 27.77 12.60 56.12
N VAL A 567 26.94 13.62 55.89
CA VAL A 567 26.61 14.62 56.91
C VAL A 567 25.75 13.99 58.02
N GLY A 568 24.80 13.11 57.67
CA GLY A 568 23.99 12.38 58.65
C GLY A 568 24.81 11.50 59.60
N GLN A 569 25.82 10.80 59.08
CA GLN A 569 26.75 10.02 59.91
C GLN A 569 27.53 10.90 60.90
N ARG A 570 28.04 12.05 60.45
CA ARG A 570 28.78 12.97 61.34
C ARG A 570 27.92 13.55 62.47
N ILE A 571 26.61 13.67 62.26
CA ILE A 571 25.69 14.13 63.31
C ILE A 571 25.46 13.00 64.33
N ALA A 572 25.30 11.75 63.86
CA ALA A 572 25.14 10.60 64.75
C ALA A 572 26.38 10.35 65.62
N ASP A 573 27.58 10.52 65.07
CA ASP A 573 28.84 10.36 65.80
C ASP A 573 28.98 11.45 66.89
N ALA A 574 28.63 12.70 66.58
CA ALA A 574 28.68 13.81 67.54
C ALA A 574 27.64 13.69 68.67
N ASP A 575 26.46 13.12 68.39
CA ASP A 575 25.45 12.87 69.42
C ASP A 575 25.90 11.79 70.41
N SER A 576 26.69 10.80 69.97
CA SER A 576 27.23 9.77 70.87
C SER A 576 28.26 10.32 71.85
N GLU A 577 29.16 11.20 71.38
CA GLU A 577 30.19 11.85 72.20
C GLU A 577 29.59 12.81 73.25
N ALA A 578 28.44 13.43 72.93
CA ALA A 578 27.71 14.30 73.86
C ALA A 578 27.00 13.53 74.98
N VAL A 579 26.63 12.26 74.76
CA VAL A 579 26.00 11.41 75.79
C VAL A 579 27.04 10.93 76.80
N ASP A 580 28.22 10.55 76.34
CA ASP A 580 29.31 10.07 77.21
C ASP A 580 29.82 11.19 78.13
N LEU A 581 30.03 12.40 77.57
CA LEU A 581 30.47 13.55 78.35
C LEU A 581 29.45 13.95 79.44
N LYS A 582 28.16 13.70 79.21
CA LYS A 582 27.10 13.96 80.18
C LYS A 582 27.10 12.93 81.31
N ALA A 583 27.45 11.68 81.04
CA ALA A 583 27.57 10.65 82.06
C ALA A 583 28.75 10.96 83.01
N ASP A 584 29.89 11.38 82.47
CA ASP A 584 31.09 11.74 83.24
C ASP A 584 30.88 12.97 84.14
N LEU A 585 30.08 13.95 83.69
CA LEU A 585 29.74 15.11 84.50
C LEU A 585 28.82 14.77 85.69
N VAL A 586 27.99 13.74 85.56
CA VAL A 586 27.09 13.30 86.64
C VAL A 586 27.86 12.53 87.71
N SER A 587 28.78 11.65 87.34
CA SER A 587 29.63 10.91 88.30
C SER A 587 30.53 11.86 89.10
N PHE A 588 31.15 12.86 88.44
CA PHE A 588 31.95 13.88 89.12
C PHE A 588 31.16 14.68 90.15
N GLY A 589 29.88 14.98 89.85
CA GLY A 589 28.99 15.67 90.79
C GLY A 589 28.75 14.86 92.07
N GLN A 590 28.54 13.55 91.94
CA GLN A 590 28.30 12.65 93.08
C GLN A 590 29.54 12.50 93.97
N GLU A 591 30.74 12.41 93.37
CA GLU A 591 32.00 12.38 94.12
C GLU A 591 32.23 13.67 94.92
N MET A 592 31.93 14.82 94.32
CA MET A 592 32.07 16.13 94.97
C MET A 592 31.13 16.28 96.17
N GLU A 593 29.87 15.85 96.05
CA GLU A 593 28.90 15.88 97.16
C GLU A 593 29.37 14.99 98.32
N THR A 594 29.89 13.80 98.02
CA THR A 594 30.40 12.85 99.02
C THR A 594 31.60 13.43 99.77
N LEU A 595 32.51 14.10 99.05
CA LEU A 595 33.67 14.77 99.65
C LEU A 595 33.24 15.92 100.56
N LEU A 596 32.31 16.77 100.10
CA LEU A 596 31.78 17.88 100.91
C LEU A 596 31.11 17.39 102.19
N PHE A 597 30.35 16.30 102.12
CA PHE A 597 29.72 15.69 103.29
C PHE A 597 30.75 15.23 104.33
N ARG A 598 31.82 14.55 103.88
CA ARG A 598 32.93 14.11 104.76
C ARG A 598 33.66 15.29 105.40
N LEU A 599 33.93 16.36 104.64
CA LEU A 599 34.55 17.57 105.19
C LEU A 599 33.67 18.25 106.25
N SER A 600 32.34 18.28 106.01
CA SER A 600 31.38 18.81 106.96
C SER A 600 31.40 18.03 108.28
N ASP A 601 31.50 16.71 108.25
CA ASP A 601 31.59 15.88 109.46
C ASP A 601 32.88 16.14 110.24
N ILE A 602 34.03 16.21 109.55
CA ILE A 602 35.33 16.46 110.20
C ILE A 602 35.30 17.80 110.94
N THR A 603 34.79 18.83 110.28
CA THR A 603 34.69 20.18 110.87
C THR A 603 33.62 20.28 111.95
N GLY A 604 32.47 19.61 111.78
CA GLY A 604 31.37 19.60 112.74
C GLY A 604 31.76 18.97 114.08
N HIS A 605 32.46 17.82 114.05
CA HIS A 605 32.94 17.15 115.27
C HIS A 605 34.04 17.93 116.00
N ALA A 606 34.84 18.72 115.28
CA ALA A 606 35.87 19.56 115.89
C ALA A 606 35.22 20.66 116.75
N GLN A 607 34.16 21.28 116.23
CA GLN A 607 33.44 22.34 116.93
C GLN A 607 32.78 21.85 118.24
N SER A 608 32.24 20.63 118.25
CA SER A 608 31.62 20.06 119.47
C SER A 608 32.61 19.65 120.56
N SER A 609 33.89 19.47 120.19
CA SER A 609 34.92 18.90 121.07
C SER A 609 35.92 19.94 121.60
N ASN A 610 35.63 21.24 121.48
CA ASN A 610 36.57 22.33 121.78
C ASN A 610 37.92 22.18 121.04
N VAL A 611 37.88 21.69 119.80
CA VAL A 611 39.04 21.45 118.95
C VAL A 611 39.05 22.46 117.80
N GLU A 612 40.17 23.15 117.61
CA GLU A 612 40.38 24.11 116.53
C GLU A 612 41.24 23.47 115.42
N LEU A 613 40.64 23.20 114.26
CA LEU A 613 41.36 22.61 113.12
C LEU A 613 42.23 23.67 112.43
N THR A 614 43.52 23.38 112.28
CA THR A 614 44.47 24.27 111.60
C THR A 614 44.79 23.81 110.19
N ARG A 615 44.75 22.51 109.94
CA ARG A 615 45.12 21.96 108.64
C ARG A 615 44.37 20.67 108.34
N LEU A 616 43.90 20.56 107.10
CA LEU A 616 43.31 19.34 106.57
C LEU A 616 43.98 19.02 105.24
N VAL A 617 44.59 17.84 105.14
CA VAL A 617 45.32 17.39 103.94
C VAL A 617 44.73 16.07 103.49
N PRO A 618 44.18 15.97 102.26
CA PRO A 618 43.78 14.67 101.72
C PRO A 618 45.02 13.80 101.54
N ILE A 619 44.92 12.55 101.97
CA ILE A 619 45.90 11.49 101.76
C ILE A 619 45.20 10.36 100.98
N PRO A 620 45.93 9.45 100.30
CA PRO A 620 45.31 8.45 99.42
C PRO A 620 44.19 7.62 100.08
N GLU A 621 44.31 7.36 101.38
CA GLU A 621 43.38 6.53 102.16
C GLU A 621 42.39 7.37 103.00
N GLY A 622 42.45 8.70 102.94
CA GLY A 622 41.52 9.57 103.68
C GLY A 622 42.02 10.99 103.93
N PHE A 623 41.98 11.46 105.18
CA PHE A 623 42.37 12.82 105.54
C PHE A 623 43.34 12.84 106.72
N SER A 624 44.39 13.63 106.61
CA SER A 624 45.25 14.03 107.72
C SER A 624 44.77 15.37 108.27
N VAL A 625 44.29 15.35 109.51
CA VAL A 625 43.66 16.48 110.18
C VAL A 625 44.53 16.91 111.35
N SER A 626 45.05 18.14 111.28
CA SER A 626 45.82 18.76 112.36
C SER A 626 45.04 19.90 112.99
N GLY A 627 45.18 20.05 114.31
CA GLY A 627 44.48 21.08 115.07
C GLY A 627 45.09 21.31 116.44
N ASN A 628 44.48 22.21 117.20
CA ASN A 628 44.80 22.49 118.59
C ASN A 628 43.61 22.14 119.48
N ALA A 629 43.87 21.64 120.69
CA ALA A 629 42.86 21.32 121.69
C ALA A 629 43.28 21.84 123.07
N ASP A 630 42.32 22.14 123.93
CA ASP A 630 42.61 22.64 125.29
C ASP A 630 43.12 21.52 126.22
N SER A 631 42.73 20.26 125.96
CA SER A 631 43.16 19.12 126.74
C SER A 631 43.34 17.84 125.92
N TYR A 632 44.08 16.87 126.45
CA TYR A 632 44.26 15.56 125.80
C TYR A 632 42.92 14.80 125.68
N SER A 633 42.02 15.00 126.64
CA SER A 633 40.65 14.46 126.60
C SER A 633 39.84 15.00 125.43
N ASP A 634 40.06 16.25 125.01
CA ASP A 634 39.36 16.85 123.87
C ASP A 634 39.83 16.24 122.54
N VAL A 635 41.15 15.98 122.41
CA VAL A 635 41.72 15.28 121.24
C VAL A 635 41.16 13.86 121.14
N LEU A 636 41.12 13.12 122.26
CA LEU A 636 40.57 11.77 122.29
C LEU A 636 39.05 11.77 122.03
N GLY A 637 38.32 12.73 122.58
CA GLY A 637 36.88 12.89 122.35
C GLY A 637 36.55 13.20 120.89
N TYR A 638 37.33 14.08 120.26
CA TYR A 638 37.23 14.36 118.83
C TYR A 638 37.53 13.13 117.97
N THR A 639 38.62 12.42 118.28
CA THR A 639 39.00 11.21 117.53
C THR A 639 37.97 10.09 117.68
N ALA A 640 37.44 9.90 118.90
CA ALA A 640 36.36 8.94 119.13
C ALA A 640 35.08 9.32 118.39
N SER A 641 34.75 10.61 118.31
CA SER A 641 33.59 11.11 117.54
C SER A 641 33.74 10.83 116.06
N LEU A 642 34.92 11.11 115.48
CA LEU A 642 35.23 10.77 114.08
C LEU A 642 35.14 9.26 113.82
N ARG A 643 35.68 8.45 114.73
CA ARG A 643 35.63 6.99 114.63
C ARG A 643 34.21 6.43 114.74
N SER A 644 33.32 7.14 115.42
CA SER A 644 31.90 6.76 115.52
C SER A 644 31.06 7.23 114.34
N SER A 645 31.58 8.12 113.49
CA SER A 645 30.88 8.55 112.28
C SER A 645 30.91 7.44 111.24
N PRO A 646 29.76 7.09 110.62
CA PRO A 646 29.70 6.05 109.58
C PRO A 646 30.46 6.43 108.30
N ASN A 647 30.90 7.68 108.17
CA ASN A 647 31.62 8.18 107.00
C ASN A 647 33.12 7.86 107.00
N PHE A 648 33.63 7.35 108.12
CA PHE A 648 35.03 7.03 108.32
C PHE A 648 35.16 5.61 108.87
N GLU A 649 36.14 4.88 108.36
CA GLU A 649 36.42 3.50 108.82
C GLU A 649 37.21 3.52 110.12
N ASP A 650 38.18 4.42 110.22
CA ASP A 650 38.99 4.57 111.41
C ASP A 650 39.46 6.02 111.60
N ALA A 651 39.71 6.39 112.84
CA ALA A 651 40.35 7.66 113.18
C ALA A 651 41.40 7.39 114.27
N THR A 652 42.66 7.67 113.96
CA THR A 652 43.80 7.38 114.84
C THR A 652 44.63 8.63 115.06
N VAL A 653 44.89 8.95 116.34
CA VAL A 653 45.79 10.04 116.72
C VAL A 653 47.23 9.63 116.42
N LEU A 654 47.87 10.32 115.49
CA LEU A 654 49.29 10.08 115.17
C LEU A 654 50.21 10.75 116.17
N GLN A 655 49.90 12.00 116.52
CA GLN A 655 50.79 12.84 117.28
C GLN A 655 49.99 13.80 118.14
N VAL A 656 50.38 13.92 119.41
CA VAL A 656 50.00 15.03 120.29
C VAL A 656 51.28 15.61 120.84
N ALA A 657 51.48 16.90 120.62
CA ALA A 657 52.65 17.64 121.08
C ALA A 657 52.18 18.81 121.95
N ASP A 658 52.87 19.03 123.07
CA ASP A 658 52.69 20.24 123.87
C ASP A 658 53.07 21.44 123.00
N SER A 659 52.06 22.22 122.60
CA SER A 659 52.30 23.51 121.95
C SER A 659 52.64 24.52 123.03
N THR A 660 53.53 25.45 122.72
CA THR A 660 54.20 26.34 123.68
C THR A 660 53.30 27.43 124.32
N ALA A 661 51.98 27.26 124.29
CA ALA A 661 51.01 28.15 124.93
C ALA A 661 49.69 27.41 125.18
N GLU A 662 49.50 26.86 126.39
CA GLU A 662 48.25 26.36 127.01
C GLU A 662 47.34 25.40 126.19
N ARG A 663 47.73 24.98 124.99
CA ARG A 663 46.97 24.11 124.08
C ARG A 663 47.86 22.98 123.54
N LEU A 664 47.26 21.84 123.26
CA LEU A 664 47.92 20.69 122.65
C LEU A 664 47.73 20.73 121.14
N ALA A 665 48.83 20.72 120.38
CA ALA A 665 48.77 20.51 118.95
C ALA A 665 48.65 19.01 118.68
N PHE A 666 47.73 18.61 117.80
CA PHE A 666 47.54 17.21 117.45
C PHE A 666 47.44 17.00 115.95
N THR A 667 47.66 15.76 115.52
CA THR A 667 47.36 15.28 114.17
C THR A 667 46.65 13.94 114.25
N VAL A 668 45.47 13.84 113.64
CA VAL A 668 44.67 12.62 113.49
C VAL A 668 44.65 12.23 112.01
N ILE A 669 44.86 10.95 111.72
CA ILE A 669 44.52 10.39 110.42
C ILE A 669 43.12 9.81 110.51
N VAL A 670 42.30 10.17 109.53
CA VAL A 670 40.95 9.65 109.34
C VAL A 670 40.95 8.86 108.04
N ILE A 671 40.67 7.57 108.13
CA ILE A 671 40.63 6.64 107.00
C ILE A 671 39.18 6.59 106.49
N ILE A 672 39.02 6.76 105.18
CA ILE A 672 37.72 6.65 104.52
C ILE A 672 37.49 5.17 104.22
N PRO A 673 36.27 4.62 104.45
CA PRO A 673 35.98 3.25 104.07
C PRO A 673 36.22 3.11 102.57
N GLU A 674 37.03 2.12 102.20
CA GLU A 674 37.23 1.73 100.81
C GLU A 674 35.83 1.39 100.28
N SER A 675 35.27 2.28 99.46
CA SER A 675 33.98 2.01 98.83
C SER A 675 34.18 0.74 98.04
N GLU A 676 33.47 -0.35 98.38
CA GLU A 676 33.42 -1.58 97.59
C GLU A 676 33.19 -1.15 96.14
N SER A 677 34.27 -1.00 95.40
CA SER A 677 34.23 -0.65 94.00
C SER A 677 33.72 -1.91 93.35
N ASP A 678 32.42 -1.93 93.05
CA ASP A 678 31.77 -2.89 92.17
C ASP A 678 32.62 -2.97 90.90
N GLU A 679 33.58 -3.90 90.86
CA GLU A 679 34.24 -4.36 89.64
C GLU A 679 33.18 -5.13 88.84
N GLY A 680 32.29 -4.38 88.22
CA GLY A 680 31.31 -4.87 87.27
C GLY A 680 32.02 -5.33 86.01
N GLU A 681 32.15 -6.66 85.89
CA GLU A 681 32.46 -7.42 84.69
C GLU A 681 31.94 -6.75 83.41
N GLY A 682 32.86 -6.36 82.53
CA GLY A 682 32.56 -5.79 81.22
C GLY A 682 31.82 -6.77 80.32
N SER A 683 30.61 -6.39 79.89
CA SER A 683 29.83 -7.12 78.89
C SER A 683 30.25 -6.69 77.48
N ASP A 684 30.71 -7.67 76.69
CA ASP A 684 31.05 -7.59 75.27
C ASP A 684 29.99 -6.88 74.41
N THR A 685 30.43 -5.88 73.64
CA THR A 685 29.72 -5.38 72.45
C THR A 685 30.34 -5.99 71.18
N PRO A 686 29.55 -6.53 70.24
CA PRO A 686 30.08 -6.95 68.94
C PRO A 686 29.98 -5.81 67.91
N SER A 687 31.06 -5.59 67.18
CA SER A 687 31.14 -4.79 65.94
C SER A 687 31.14 -5.71 64.71
N PRO A 688 30.90 -5.19 63.50
CA PRO A 688 29.76 -4.40 63.03
C PRO A 688 28.88 -5.17 62.00
#